data_AF-A0A0S7ZRB3-F1
#
_entry.id   AF-A0A0S7ZRB3-F1
#
_cell.length_a   1.000
_cell.length_b   1.000
_cell.length_c   1.000
_cell.angle_alpha   90.00
_cell.angle_beta   90.00
_cell.angle_gamma   90.00
#
_symmetry.space_group_name_H-M   'P 1'
#
loop_
_entity.id
_entity.type
_entity.pdbx_description
1 polymer ?
#
loop_
_entity_poly.entity_id
_entity_poly.type
_entity_poly.pdbx_seq_one_letter_code
_entity_poly.pdbx_strand_id
1 'polypeptide(L)'
;MLTVGIDIGSTTVKGLIVDEKKKILWKRYERHKSRQTEKVIDFITLISTEFGLPFRLFTTGSGGSRIAREFNGKYFQEVNALSFSVEHFYPSARTVFELGGQDAKFILWKNGQGKFSTMNDRCAGGTGATIDRIIMKLNLSESAATGMQYSPEKLYPVAGKCGVFAETDINSLQKQGIPQDALIISLFRAIVEQNLAVLVRGFTPEPEVLLLGGPNVFYPALREAWRHAIAELWMQRNYAVPGNIENAFRTPENALYFGAFGAVLLGMMEEKGAYQIKRLPVLSAVSLKKDKKCLQTNRVQFFSTEREKRSFFQRYGRSDAQMESGAAIQLGNDIPVFVGIDGGSTSTKGVVLSTHDEVLWSAYKLSEGNPLTDARDILLDLRRKSGPGMSVQGIGFTGYAKDLLCEAFGGDTAVVETVAHTLGSLKYFPDTDVICDVGGQDIKVILLKNGTVKDFRLNTQCSAGNGYYLQATAERFGYRIDEFADLAFKAEYAPEFNFGCAVFLESDIVNFQQLGWGAHEIMAGLARVLPLNIWLYVVQEPNLERLGKVFVLQGGTHNNLAVVKSQMDFISSRVDGARIHVHPYKEVAGAIGAAIEAKRVVSTAPRPRKSRFIGFSDLQEIRHSAKRDEETRCHFCTNRCLRTVITITAGKTEREYIVSSCEKGKAHNQRELEQIVKGTEEKRKSAVNFVNINNEFLFHSYSPQVVVKAQRGKRARIQDAVIGIPRVLNIYSTAPVFSAYFEALGVKKVIFSDFTSRELYGKTSGRGSIDPCFPSKIAISHVHNLIYNKKATHIFFPCIRMLKGQIHTREYHWACPVVAATPEVVKAAFTVEKDEFRLNQVIFMDPVLDLEEADILERQMYSVIRAEFGISRSENRDALFQGWEALRSSQREIQKRAEEVLLELEKDGRIGIVFLGRPYHNDPGINHGILDQLNRCGYHIFTVESLPKSGFLLERLFEKDIVNRLVEHPLEVHDVWSRPFSENTSLKIWAAKFAVRHRNLIALDLSSFRCGHDAMLYSVVDDIFNQCNLPYFTFHEIDENKPFGSIKLRVETIDYFLSRLVEEELKCHERSSLAV
;
A
#
# COMPACT_ATOMS: atom_id res chain seq x y z
N MET A 1 51.48 10.75 -14.23
CA MET A 1 50.93 11.30 -12.95
C MET A 1 49.75 10.44 -12.52
N LEU A 2 49.71 10.02 -11.25
CA LEU A 2 48.62 9.16 -10.76
C LEU A 2 47.27 9.86 -10.84
N THR A 3 46.27 9.11 -11.30
CA THR A 3 44.89 9.61 -11.44
C THR A 3 43.97 8.83 -10.52
N VAL A 4 43.30 9.54 -9.62
CA VAL A 4 42.44 8.97 -8.58
C VAL A 4 40.98 9.20 -8.95
N GLY A 5 40.22 8.11 -8.93
CA GLY A 5 38.77 8.12 -9.07
C GLY A 5 38.11 7.81 -7.74
N ILE A 6 37.17 8.64 -7.29
CA ILE A 6 36.34 8.34 -6.11
C ILE A 6 34.86 8.45 -6.47
N ASP A 7 34.16 7.32 -6.40
CA ASP A 7 32.70 7.24 -6.44
C ASP A 7 32.16 7.38 -5.02
N ILE A 8 31.47 8.50 -4.77
CA ILE A 8 30.93 8.86 -3.46
C ILE A 8 29.42 8.66 -3.55
N GLY A 9 28.99 7.44 -3.27
CA GLY A 9 27.58 7.05 -3.28
C GLY A 9 26.84 7.44 -1.99
N SER A 10 25.57 7.06 -1.93
CA SER A 10 24.68 7.37 -0.80
C SER A 10 24.99 6.60 0.49
N THR A 11 25.61 5.41 0.38
CA THR A 11 25.95 4.54 1.52
C THR A 11 27.43 4.18 1.59
N THR A 12 28.19 4.39 0.50
CA THR A 12 29.54 3.87 0.31
C THR A 12 30.45 4.88 -0.38
N VAL A 13 31.75 4.74 -0.14
CA VAL A 13 32.82 5.41 -0.89
C VAL A 13 33.67 4.33 -1.55
N LYS A 14 33.88 4.48 -2.86
CA LYS A 14 34.68 3.56 -3.67
C LYS A 14 35.79 4.34 -4.35
N GLY A 15 37.02 4.03 -4.01
CA GLY A 15 38.20 4.69 -4.53
C GLY A 15 39.00 3.76 -5.40
N LEU A 16 39.63 4.30 -6.43
CA LEU A 16 40.63 3.59 -7.22
C LEU A 16 41.72 4.53 -7.74
N ILE A 17 42.88 3.95 -8.03
CA ILE A 17 44.01 4.63 -8.68
C ILE A 17 44.30 3.91 -9.99
N VAL A 18 44.49 4.69 -11.05
CA VAL A 18 44.87 4.18 -12.36
C VAL A 18 46.17 4.81 -12.84
N ASP A 19 47.00 3.99 -13.51
CA ASP A 19 48.18 4.47 -14.23
C ASP A 19 47.84 5.06 -15.62
N GLU A 20 48.85 5.55 -16.33
CA GLU A 20 48.68 6.13 -17.68
C GLU A 20 48.28 5.08 -18.74
N LYS A 21 48.51 3.79 -18.46
CA LYS A 21 48.09 2.66 -19.31
C LYS A 21 46.69 2.15 -18.95
N LYS A 22 45.94 2.88 -18.12
CA LYS A 22 44.59 2.53 -17.66
C LYS A 22 44.53 1.26 -16.79
N LYS A 23 45.64 0.85 -16.17
CA LYS A 23 45.69 -0.28 -15.24
C LYS A 23 45.36 0.17 -13.83
N ILE A 24 44.47 -0.55 -13.14
CA ILE A 24 44.15 -0.32 -11.72
C ILE A 24 45.37 -0.70 -10.88
N LEU A 25 45.91 0.26 -10.14
CA LEU A 25 47.01 0.05 -9.18
C LEU A 25 46.50 -0.19 -7.76
N TRP A 26 45.37 0.42 -7.42
CA TRP A 26 44.76 0.36 -6.09
C TRP A 26 43.25 0.52 -6.20
N LYS A 27 42.49 -0.18 -5.35
CA LYS A 27 41.04 -0.04 -5.24
C LYS A 27 40.58 -0.36 -3.81
N ARG A 28 39.61 0.38 -3.31
CA ARG A 28 39.02 0.17 -1.97
C ARG A 28 37.55 0.54 -1.96
N TYR A 29 36.77 -0.24 -1.22
CA TYR A 29 35.33 -0.04 -1.02
C TYR A 29 35.05 -0.02 0.48
N GLU A 30 34.40 1.05 0.96
CA GLU A 30 33.97 1.15 2.37
C GLU A 30 32.58 1.77 2.51
N ARG A 31 31.81 1.28 3.49
CA ARG A 31 30.58 1.95 3.95
C ARG A 31 30.97 3.16 4.79
N HIS A 32 30.46 4.34 4.44
CA HIS A 32 30.81 5.57 5.17
C HIS A 32 30.03 5.74 6.48
N LYS A 33 28.96 4.96 6.73
CA LYS A 33 28.12 5.02 7.95
C LYS A 33 27.78 6.47 8.33
N SER A 34 27.18 7.21 7.40
CA SER A 34 26.84 8.63 7.56
C SER A 34 28.01 9.62 7.75
N ARG A 35 29.26 9.20 7.55
CA ARG A 35 30.46 10.03 7.67
C ARG A 35 31.19 10.18 6.33
N GLN A 36 30.49 10.69 5.32
CA GLN A 36 31.00 10.77 3.93
C GLN A 36 32.32 11.54 3.82
N THR A 37 32.36 12.77 4.33
CA THR A 37 33.55 13.63 4.25
C THR A 37 34.74 13.04 4.99
N GLU A 38 34.55 12.58 6.22
CA GLU A 38 35.58 11.88 7.00
C GLU A 38 36.12 10.67 6.23
N LYS A 39 35.23 9.86 5.66
CA LYS A 39 35.62 8.67 4.91
C LYS A 39 36.38 9.00 3.63
N VAL A 40 36.05 10.08 2.92
CA VAL A 40 36.83 10.53 1.77
C VAL A 40 38.19 11.06 2.20
N ILE A 41 38.29 11.75 3.33
CA ILE A 41 39.56 12.17 3.92
C ILE A 41 40.42 10.96 4.28
N ASP A 42 39.84 9.90 4.86
CA ASP A 42 40.54 8.64 5.12
C ASP A 42 41.14 8.07 3.83
N PHE A 43 40.37 8.05 2.73
CA PHE A 43 40.82 7.56 1.43
C PHE A 43 41.94 8.41 0.86
N ILE A 44 41.80 9.74 0.85
CA ILE A 44 42.83 10.68 0.37
C ILE A 44 44.11 10.54 1.21
N THR A 45 43.98 10.41 2.53
CA THR A 45 45.11 10.26 3.46
C THR A 45 45.85 8.96 3.21
N LEU A 46 45.12 7.86 3.06
CA LEU A 46 45.70 6.56 2.76
C LEU A 46 46.42 6.58 1.40
N ILE A 47 45.77 7.10 0.35
CA ILE A 47 46.36 7.21 -0.99
C ILE A 47 47.64 8.06 -0.95
N SER A 48 47.61 9.20 -0.25
CA SER A 48 48.78 10.06 -0.08
C SER A 48 49.92 9.36 0.68
N THR A 49 49.59 8.51 1.65
CA THR A 49 50.57 7.78 2.46
C THR A 49 51.22 6.66 1.64
N GLU A 50 50.43 5.93 0.86
CA GLU A 50 50.91 4.79 0.07
C GLU A 50 51.59 5.20 -1.25
N PHE A 51 51.12 6.28 -1.90
CA PHE A 51 51.52 6.64 -3.27
C PHE A 51 52.12 8.05 -3.42
N GLY A 52 52.12 8.86 -2.36
CA GLY A 52 52.67 10.23 -2.37
C GLY A 52 51.78 11.27 -3.06
N LEU A 53 52.19 12.54 -2.96
CA LEU A 53 51.56 13.70 -3.59
C LEU A 53 52.49 14.30 -4.67
N PRO A 54 51.96 15.03 -5.68
CA PRO A 54 50.55 15.27 -5.97
C PRO A 54 49.91 14.22 -6.89
N PHE A 55 48.60 14.04 -6.75
CA PHE A 55 47.77 13.25 -7.68
C PHE A 55 46.54 14.03 -8.13
N ARG A 56 45.96 13.62 -9.27
CA ARG A 56 44.72 14.22 -9.80
C ARG A 56 43.50 13.56 -9.20
N LEU A 57 42.51 14.35 -8.77
CA LEU A 57 41.27 13.85 -8.17
C LEU A 57 40.07 14.05 -9.09
N PHE A 58 39.43 12.94 -9.44
CA PHE A 58 38.16 12.92 -10.17
C PHE A 58 37.12 12.18 -9.34
N THR A 59 35.94 12.77 -9.21
CA THR A 59 34.86 12.24 -8.37
C THR A 59 33.58 12.04 -9.16
N THR A 60 32.76 11.11 -8.69
CA THR A 60 31.40 10.86 -9.19
C THR A 60 30.49 10.45 -8.04
N GLY A 61 29.25 10.08 -8.35
CA GLY A 61 28.24 9.67 -7.37
C GLY A 61 27.51 10.86 -6.74
N SER A 62 26.52 10.57 -5.91
CA SER A 62 25.63 11.58 -5.33
C SER A 62 26.32 12.58 -4.39
N GLY A 63 27.36 12.15 -3.67
CA GLY A 63 28.16 13.01 -2.78
C GLY A 63 29.38 13.67 -3.44
N GLY A 64 29.68 13.33 -4.70
CA GLY A 64 30.93 13.72 -5.35
C GLY A 64 31.07 15.21 -5.62
N SER A 65 29.98 15.88 -6.00
CA SER A 65 30.03 17.26 -6.52
C SER A 65 30.50 18.31 -5.52
N ARG A 66 30.14 18.15 -4.24
CA ARG A 66 30.54 19.06 -3.16
C ARG A 66 31.97 18.79 -2.73
N ILE A 67 32.29 17.52 -2.52
CA ILE A 67 33.62 17.07 -2.12
C ILE A 67 34.65 17.47 -3.19
N ALA A 68 34.36 17.32 -4.48
CA ALA A 68 35.23 17.78 -5.56
C ALA A 68 35.69 19.24 -5.38
N ARG A 69 34.78 20.15 -5.01
CA ARG A 69 35.10 21.58 -4.86
C ARG A 69 36.06 21.83 -3.70
N GLU A 70 35.85 21.15 -2.57
CA GLU A 70 36.67 21.32 -1.36
C GLU A 70 38.11 20.80 -1.55
N PHE A 71 38.29 19.74 -2.35
CA PHE A 71 39.60 19.11 -2.57
C PHE A 71 40.28 19.51 -3.88
N ASN A 72 39.82 20.58 -4.55
CA ASN A 72 40.32 20.99 -5.87
C ASN A 72 40.30 19.84 -6.91
N GLY A 73 39.26 19.01 -6.85
CA GLY A 73 38.97 17.94 -7.79
C GLY A 73 37.93 18.34 -8.84
N LYS A 74 37.66 17.45 -9.79
CA LYS A 74 36.58 17.61 -10.79
C LYS A 74 35.50 16.56 -10.57
N TYR A 75 34.25 16.99 -10.68
CA TYR A 75 33.09 16.11 -10.63
C TYR A 75 32.60 15.76 -12.04
N PHE A 76 32.31 14.48 -12.27
CA PHE A 76 31.61 14.00 -13.45
C PHE A 76 30.27 13.38 -13.06
N GLN A 77 29.26 13.59 -13.91
CA GLN A 77 27.95 12.99 -13.71
C GLN A 77 28.04 11.45 -13.83
N GLU A 78 27.36 10.76 -12.92
CA GLU A 78 27.53 9.33 -12.70
C GLU A 78 27.13 8.43 -13.88
N VAL A 79 26.00 8.70 -14.54
CA VAL A 79 25.55 7.94 -15.72
C VAL A 79 26.55 8.08 -16.86
N ASN A 80 27.14 9.27 -17.04
CA ASN A 80 28.18 9.51 -18.04
C ASN A 80 29.48 8.77 -17.70
N ALA A 81 29.94 8.85 -16.44
CA ALA A 81 31.10 8.10 -16.00
C ALA A 81 30.90 6.59 -16.19
N LEU A 82 29.75 6.05 -15.75
CA LEU A 82 29.40 4.64 -15.91
C LEU A 82 29.38 4.22 -17.39
N SER A 83 28.71 5.01 -18.24
CA SER A 83 28.63 4.75 -19.70
C SER A 83 30.01 4.66 -20.31
N PHE A 84 30.90 5.60 -19.97
CA PHE A 84 32.24 5.67 -20.56
C PHE A 84 33.11 4.47 -20.16
N SER A 85 32.97 3.98 -18.93
CA SER A 85 33.60 2.73 -18.50
C SER A 85 33.09 1.52 -19.27
N VAL A 86 31.78 1.43 -19.50
CA VAL A 86 31.18 0.33 -20.25
C VAL A 86 31.63 0.36 -21.71
N GLU A 87 31.55 1.52 -22.37
CA GLU A 87 32.00 1.72 -23.75
C GLU A 87 33.49 1.39 -23.92
N HIS A 88 34.31 1.62 -22.89
CA HIS A 88 35.73 1.30 -22.92
C HIS A 88 36.05 -0.19 -22.75
N PHE A 89 35.44 -0.85 -21.76
CA PHE A 89 35.78 -2.24 -21.40
C PHE A 89 34.91 -3.31 -22.04
N TYR A 90 33.67 -2.95 -22.38
CA TYR A 90 32.65 -3.86 -22.90
C TYR A 90 31.90 -3.20 -24.07
N PRO A 91 32.59 -2.85 -25.18
CA PRO A 91 31.99 -2.12 -26.31
C PRO A 91 30.85 -2.87 -27.01
N SER A 92 30.77 -4.19 -26.82
CA SER A 92 29.70 -5.02 -27.36
C SER A 92 28.43 -4.99 -26.51
N ALA A 93 28.53 -4.60 -25.22
CA ALA A 93 27.39 -4.54 -24.32
C ALA A 93 26.29 -3.61 -24.87
N ARG A 94 25.05 -4.09 -24.83
CA ARG A 94 23.88 -3.32 -25.28
C ARG A 94 23.02 -2.85 -24.13
N THR A 95 23.06 -3.57 -23.02
CA THR A 95 22.24 -3.27 -21.84
C THR A 95 23.09 -3.24 -20.58
N VAL A 96 22.87 -2.26 -19.72
CA VAL A 96 23.45 -2.19 -18.38
C VAL A 96 22.34 -2.01 -17.36
N PHE A 97 22.37 -2.83 -16.31
CA PHE A 97 21.67 -2.60 -15.05
C PHE A 97 22.70 -2.39 -13.95
N GLU A 98 22.73 -1.20 -13.36
CA GLU A 98 23.55 -0.91 -12.18
C GLU A 98 22.64 -0.74 -10.97
N LEU A 99 22.95 -1.46 -9.89
CA LEU A 99 22.19 -1.38 -8.65
C LEU A 99 23.07 -0.79 -7.54
N GLY A 100 22.71 0.40 -7.09
CA GLY A 100 23.38 1.15 -6.04
C GLY A 100 22.72 0.97 -4.67
N GLY A 101 23.17 1.78 -3.72
CA GLY A 101 22.63 1.81 -2.36
C GLY A 101 21.22 2.42 -2.31
N GLN A 102 20.97 3.52 -3.00
CA GLN A 102 19.66 4.20 -3.05
C GLN A 102 19.17 4.48 -4.48
N ASP A 103 19.99 4.17 -5.48
CA ASP A 103 19.70 4.38 -6.89
C ASP A 103 19.92 3.09 -7.69
N ALA A 104 19.32 3.04 -8.87
CA ALA A 104 19.36 1.97 -9.84
C ALA A 104 19.30 2.59 -11.23
N LYS A 105 20.12 2.09 -12.14
CA LYS A 105 20.34 2.70 -13.46
C LYS A 105 20.17 1.67 -14.54
N PHE A 106 19.50 2.08 -15.62
CA PHE A 106 19.38 1.33 -16.85
C PHE A 106 19.98 2.13 -18.00
N ILE A 107 20.84 1.50 -18.78
CA ILE A 107 21.41 2.10 -19.99
C ILE A 107 21.22 1.11 -21.14
N LEU A 108 20.70 1.61 -22.25
CA LEU A 108 20.45 0.87 -23.47
C LEU A 108 21.11 1.60 -24.65
N TRP A 109 21.99 0.91 -25.36
CA TRP A 109 22.56 1.40 -26.62
C TRP A 109 21.77 0.81 -27.79
N LYS A 110 21.00 1.64 -28.49
CA LYS A 110 20.24 1.24 -29.68
C LYS A 110 21.02 1.58 -30.94
N ASN A 111 21.16 0.59 -31.84
CA ASN A 111 21.79 0.78 -33.14
C ASN A 111 21.10 1.93 -33.90
N GLY A 112 21.85 2.97 -34.27
CA GLY A 112 21.36 4.11 -35.05
C GLY A 112 20.46 5.11 -34.31
N GLN A 113 20.07 4.85 -33.05
CA GLN A 113 19.20 5.72 -32.25
C GLN A 113 19.89 6.31 -31.00
N GLY A 114 21.17 5.96 -30.78
CA GLY A 114 21.97 6.50 -29.69
C GLY A 114 21.77 5.78 -28.36
N LYS A 115 22.11 6.47 -27.27
CA LYS A 115 22.09 5.95 -25.90
C LYS A 115 20.86 6.44 -25.15
N PHE A 116 20.08 5.50 -24.63
CA PHE A 116 18.97 5.77 -23.72
C PHE A 116 19.39 5.41 -22.30
N SER A 117 19.20 6.34 -21.36
CA SER A 117 19.51 6.09 -19.96
C SER A 117 18.37 6.54 -19.07
N THR A 118 18.03 5.71 -18.10
CA THR A 118 17.05 6.01 -17.06
C THR A 118 17.65 5.67 -15.70
N MET A 119 17.16 6.37 -14.69
CA MET A 119 17.48 6.14 -13.28
C MET A 119 16.16 6.18 -12.52
N ASN A 120 16.04 5.42 -11.44
CA ASN A 120 14.92 5.59 -10.52
C ASN A 120 14.99 6.99 -9.88
N ASP A 121 13.83 7.54 -9.52
CA ASP A 121 13.78 8.76 -8.71
C ASP A 121 14.40 8.51 -7.32
N ARG A 122 14.41 9.52 -6.44
CA ARG A 122 14.93 9.44 -5.05
C ARG A 122 14.34 8.31 -4.17
N CYS A 123 13.43 7.49 -4.69
CA CYS A 123 12.89 6.32 -4.02
C CYS A 123 13.88 5.13 -4.09
N ALA A 124 14.48 4.78 -2.95
CA ALA A 124 15.31 3.58 -2.74
C ALA A 124 14.55 2.23 -2.84
N GLY A 125 13.26 2.25 -3.21
CA GLY A 125 12.49 1.03 -3.47
C GLY A 125 13.09 0.27 -4.65
N GLY A 126 13.41 -1.01 -4.42
CA GLY A 126 14.09 -1.81 -5.45
C GLY A 126 15.61 -1.63 -5.50
N THR A 127 16.27 -1.14 -4.45
CA THR A 127 17.73 -0.89 -4.40
C THR A 127 18.43 -1.62 -3.25
N GLY A 128 19.77 -1.49 -3.14
CA GLY A 128 20.56 -2.13 -2.09
C GLY A 128 20.13 -1.79 -0.66
N ALA A 129 19.68 -0.57 -0.39
CA ALA A 129 19.18 -0.18 0.93
C ALA A 129 17.92 -0.97 1.34
N THR A 130 17.09 -1.37 0.37
CA THR A 130 15.95 -2.25 0.66
C THR A 130 16.47 -3.62 1.12
N ILE A 131 17.47 -4.18 0.43
CA ILE A 131 18.07 -5.47 0.79
C ILE A 131 18.67 -5.42 2.21
N ASP A 132 19.47 -4.39 2.50
CA ASP A 132 20.10 -4.21 3.81
C ASP A 132 19.07 -4.17 4.96
N ARG A 133 17.97 -3.42 4.79
CA ARG A 133 16.91 -3.33 5.79
C ARG A 133 16.25 -4.68 6.06
N ILE A 134 15.95 -5.44 5.00
CA ILE A 134 15.31 -6.76 5.15
C ILE A 134 16.26 -7.77 5.80
N ILE A 135 17.55 -7.77 5.44
CA ILE A 135 18.56 -8.64 6.05
C ILE A 135 18.66 -8.36 7.56
N MET A 136 18.77 -7.09 7.95
CA MET A 136 18.78 -6.68 9.36
C MET A 136 17.51 -7.16 10.08
N LYS A 137 16.35 -7.01 9.43
CA LYS A 137 15.07 -7.37 10.02
C LYS A 137 14.88 -8.87 10.22
N LEU A 138 15.38 -9.68 9.28
CA LEU A 138 15.40 -11.13 9.41
C LEU A 138 16.51 -11.61 10.35
N ASN A 139 17.29 -10.70 10.95
CA ASN A 139 18.45 -11.02 11.79
C ASN A 139 19.43 -11.97 11.09
N LEU A 140 19.62 -11.76 9.78
CA LEU A 140 20.51 -12.56 8.95
C LEU A 140 21.92 -11.97 8.97
N SER A 141 22.93 -12.83 9.06
CA SER A 141 24.31 -12.43 8.82
C SER A 141 24.54 -12.15 7.32
N GLU A 142 25.48 -11.27 7.00
CA GLU A 142 25.85 -10.99 5.61
C GLU A 142 26.32 -12.26 4.87
N SER A 143 27.03 -13.16 5.56
CA SER A 143 27.44 -14.46 5.00
C SER A 143 26.26 -15.37 4.68
N ALA A 144 25.21 -15.37 5.51
CA ALA A 144 24.01 -16.16 5.25
C ALA A 144 23.24 -15.61 4.03
N ALA A 145 23.12 -14.29 3.93
CA ALA A 145 22.42 -13.66 2.81
C ALA A 145 23.16 -13.82 1.46
N THR A 146 24.49 -13.77 1.46
CA THR A 146 25.32 -13.97 0.27
C THR A 146 25.36 -15.43 -0.18
N GLY A 147 25.23 -16.39 0.74
CA GLY A 147 25.18 -17.83 0.46
C GLY A 147 23.84 -18.35 -0.06
N MET A 148 22.81 -17.50 -0.22
CA MET A 148 21.50 -17.91 -0.71
C MET A 148 21.55 -18.36 -2.18
N GLN A 149 20.79 -19.41 -2.51
CA GLN A 149 20.61 -19.91 -3.87
C GLN A 149 19.22 -19.56 -4.40
N TYR A 150 19.13 -19.05 -5.62
CA TYR A 150 17.84 -18.69 -6.20
C TYR A 150 17.05 -19.95 -6.60
N SER A 151 15.77 -19.98 -6.25
CA SER A 151 14.86 -21.07 -6.62
C SER A 151 13.51 -20.51 -7.04
N PRO A 152 13.13 -20.63 -8.33
CA PRO A 152 11.84 -20.16 -8.83
C PRO A 152 10.63 -20.81 -8.14
N GLU A 153 10.79 -22.03 -7.61
CA GLU A 153 9.70 -22.79 -6.98
C GLU A 153 9.39 -22.34 -5.54
N LYS A 154 10.30 -21.58 -4.93
CA LYS A 154 10.19 -21.08 -3.55
C LYS A 154 9.79 -19.59 -3.47
N LEU A 155 9.20 -19.04 -4.54
CA LEU A 155 8.83 -17.62 -4.60
C LEU A 155 7.49 -17.34 -3.90
N TYR A 156 7.48 -16.28 -3.11
CA TYR A 156 6.29 -15.72 -2.47
C TYR A 156 6.06 -14.30 -2.98
N PRO A 157 4.80 -13.84 -3.02
CA PRO A 157 4.51 -12.48 -3.43
C PRO A 157 5.08 -11.47 -2.42
N VAL A 158 6.03 -10.65 -2.87
CA VAL A 158 6.63 -9.54 -2.11
C VAL A 158 6.57 -8.29 -2.98
N ALA A 159 6.18 -7.14 -2.41
CA ALA A 159 6.19 -5.87 -3.12
C ALA A 159 7.63 -5.39 -3.42
N GLY A 160 7.93 -5.07 -4.68
CA GLY A 160 9.25 -4.54 -5.08
C GLY A 160 9.36 -3.01 -5.11
N LYS A 161 8.23 -2.30 -5.22
CA LYS A 161 8.15 -0.84 -5.49
C LYS A 161 8.62 0.07 -4.36
N CYS A 162 8.45 -0.37 -3.12
CA CYS A 162 8.87 0.37 -1.93
C CYS A 162 9.54 -0.60 -0.97
N GLY A 163 10.71 -0.23 -0.44
CA GLY A 163 11.38 -1.04 0.57
C GLY A 163 10.54 -1.25 1.82
N VAL A 164 9.61 -0.33 2.13
CA VAL A 164 8.68 -0.51 3.25
C VAL A 164 7.60 -1.55 2.94
N PHE A 165 6.98 -1.51 1.75
CA PHE A 165 6.00 -2.54 1.38
C PHE A 165 6.64 -3.93 1.39
N ALA A 166 7.86 -4.03 0.85
CA ALA A 166 8.65 -5.25 0.89
C ALA A 166 8.83 -5.73 2.35
N GLU A 167 9.17 -4.82 3.25
CA GLU A 167 9.34 -5.10 4.68
C GLU A 167 8.05 -5.61 5.33
N THR A 168 6.92 -4.96 5.09
CA THR A 168 5.61 -5.39 5.62
C THR A 168 5.24 -6.80 5.12
N ASP A 169 5.40 -7.05 3.82
CA ASP A 169 5.11 -8.37 3.22
C ASP A 169 6.01 -9.46 3.81
N ILE A 170 7.31 -9.18 3.92
CA ILE A 170 8.30 -10.12 4.47
C ILE A 170 7.99 -10.45 5.93
N ASN A 171 7.61 -9.48 6.77
CA ASN A 171 7.24 -9.78 8.17
C ASN A 171 5.96 -10.60 8.27
N SER A 172 4.97 -10.28 7.44
CA SER A 172 3.73 -11.04 7.39
C SER A 172 4.01 -12.50 7.04
N LEU A 173 4.86 -12.74 6.04
CA LEU A 173 5.29 -14.08 5.65
C LEU A 173 6.16 -14.75 6.72
N GLN A 174 7.09 -14.04 7.36
CA GLN A 174 7.91 -14.57 8.45
C GLN A 174 7.04 -15.05 9.62
N LYS A 175 6.03 -14.26 10.01
CA LYS A 175 5.06 -14.61 11.06
C LYS A 175 4.18 -15.79 10.71
N GLN A 176 3.99 -16.05 9.42
CA GLN A 176 3.31 -17.24 8.90
C GLN A 176 4.23 -18.48 8.90
N GLY A 177 5.47 -18.35 9.40
CA GLY A 177 6.43 -19.45 9.48
C GLY A 177 7.21 -19.69 8.19
N ILE A 178 7.22 -18.74 7.24
CA ILE A 178 7.95 -18.91 5.98
C ILE A 178 9.49 -18.85 6.23
N PRO A 179 10.27 -19.83 5.72
CA PRO A 179 11.73 -19.85 5.86
C PRO A 179 12.43 -18.62 5.28
N GLN A 180 13.51 -18.19 5.94
CA GLN A 180 14.25 -16.96 5.58
C GLN A 180 14.89 -17.01 4.19
N ASP A 181 15.31 -18.19 3.71
CA ASP A 181 15.85 -18.36 2.34
C ASP A 181 14.80 -18.00 1.28
N ALA A 182 13.58 -18.49 1.46
CA ALA A 182 12.47 -18.20 0.57
C ALA A 182 12.07 -16.71 0.58
N LEU A 183 12.13 -16.07 1.75
CA LEU A 183 11.86 -14.63 1.88
C LEU A 183 12.87 -13.79 1.09
N ILE A 184 14.17 -14.10 1.19
CA ILE A 184 15.23 -13.35 0.51
C ILE A 184 15.19 -13.53 -1.01
N ILE A 185 15.00 -14.73 -1.53
CA ILE A 185 14.91 -14.94 -2.99
C ILE A 185 13.64 -14.31 -3.57
N SER A 186 12.54 -14.28 -2.81
CA SER A 186 11.30 -13.57 -3.17
C SER A 186 11.53 -12.07 -3.24
N LEU A 187 12.28 -11.51 -2.28
CA LEU A 187 12.71 -10.11 -2.31
C LEU A 187 13.56 -9.80 -3.55
N PHE A 188 14.55 -10.65 -3.87
CA PHE A 188 15.39 -10.44 -5.06
C PHE A 188 14.57 -10.46 -6.34
N ARG A 189 13.63 -11.40 -6.48
CA ARG A 189 12.72 -11.43 -7.63
C ARG A 189 11.89 -10.14 -7.72
N ALA A 190 11.30 -9.70 -6.60
CA ALA A 190 10.51 -8.48 -6.56
C ALA A 190 11.32 -7.22 -6.92
N ILE A 191 12.56 -7.12 -6.47
CA ILE A 191 13.49 -6.03 -6.82
C ILE A 191 13.76 -6.01 -8.32
N VAL A 192 14.04 -7.16 -8.93
CA VAL A 192 14.31 -7.27 -10.37
C VAL A 192 13.10 -6.86 -11.18
N GLU A 193 11.92 -7.41 -10.88
CA GLU A 193 10.68 -7.09 -11.59
C GLU A 193 10.34 -5.60 -11.50
N GLN A 194 10.55 -5.00 -10.32
CA GLN A 194 10.35 -3.57 -10.12
C GLN A 194 11.28 -2.73 -11.00
N ASN A 195 12.56 -3.08 -11.07
CA ASN A 195 13.52 -2.36 -11.90
C ASN A 195 13.20 -2.51 -13.39
N LEU A 196 12.77 -3.70 -13.83
CA LEU A 196 12.30 -3.91 -15.19
C LEU A 196 11.06 -3.06 -15.52
N ALA A 197 10.11 -2.97 -14.59
CA ALA A 197 8.90 -2.19 -14.78
C ALA A 197 9.17 -0.68 -14.85
N VAL A 198 10.04 -0.14 -13.99
CA VAL A 198 10.25 1.32 -13.86
C VAL A 198 11.35 1.85 -14.78
N LEU A 199 12.49 1.15 -14.86
CA LEU A 199 13.67 1.71 -15.55
C LEU A 199 13.58 1.52 -17.05
N VAL A 200 13.03 0.39 -17.51
CA VAL A 200 13.10 0.04 -18.93
C VAL A 200 12.09 0.84 -19.78
N ARG A 201 11.06 1.44 -19.17
CA ARG A 201 10.09 2.35 -19.83
C ARG A 201 9.52 1.82 -21.16
N GLY A 202 9.16 0.53 -21.17
CA GLY A 202 8.60 -0.12 -22.34
C GLY A 202 9.62 -0.68 -23.34
N PHE A 203 10.91 -0.36 -23.23
CA PHE A 203 11.93 -1.00 -24.05
C PHE A 203 12.10 -2.50 -23.72
N THR A 204 12.68 -3.26 -24.64
CA THR A 204 13.14 -4.63 -24.37
C THR A 204 14.66 -4.60 -24.13
N PRO A 205 15.16 -5.09 -22.97
CA PRO A 205 16.59 -5.26 -22.75
C PRO A 205 17.22 -6.10 -23.87
N GLU A 206 18.31 -5.64 -24.46
CA GLU A 206 19.02 -6.39 -25.50
C GLU A 206 20.07 -7.34 -24.87
N PRO A 207 20.37 -8.49 -25.51
CA PRO A 207 21.44 -9.39 -25.10
C PRO A 207 22.78 -8.69 -24.91
N GLU A 208 23.70 -9.34 -24.18
CA GLU A 208 24.92 -8.71 -23.64
C GLU A 208 24.60 -7.68 -22.53
N VAL A 209 23.92 -8.19 -21.52
CA VAL A 209 23.49 -7.47 -20.31
C VAL A 209 24.64 -7.45 -19.30
N LEU A 210 25.06 -6.25 -18.90
CA LEU A 210 25.98 -6.06 -17.78
C LEU A 210 25.21 -5.79 -16.49
N LEU A 211 25.51 -6.55 -15.45
CA LEU A 211 25.02 -6.31 -14.09
C LEU A 211 26.14 -5.67 -13.27
N LEU A 212 25.94 -4.42 -12.86
CA LEU A 212 26.91 -3.60 -12.13
C LEU A 212 26.40 -3.20 -10.74
N GLY A 213 27.28 -2.69 -9.89
CA GLY A 213 26.92 -2.19 -8.56
C GLY A 213 26.99 -3.24 -7.44
N GLY A 214 26.90 -2.77 -6.20
CA GLY A 214 27.17 -3.55 -4.99
C GLY A 214 26.33 -4.83 -4.86
N PRO A 215 24.99 -4.73 -4.79
CA PRO A 215 24.12 -5.87 -4.68
C PRO A 215 24.32 -6.94 -5.76
N ASN A 216 24.52 -6.54 -7.02
CA ASN A 216 24.76 -7.48 -8.11
C ASN A 216 26.09 -8.23 -7.98
N VAL A 217 27.07 -7.65 -7.28
CA VAL A 217 28.36 -8.31 -6.96
C VAL A 217 28.22 -9.23 -5.76
N PHE A 218 27.56 -8.77 -4.69
CA PHE A 218 27.51 -9.49 -3.42
C PHE A 218 26.51 -10.65 -3.40
N TYR A 219 25.43 -10.59 -4.19
CA TYR A 219 24.35 -11.58 -4.13
C TYR A 219 24.22 -12.39 -5.44
N PRO A 220 24.81 -13.60 -5.52
CA PRO A 220 24.64 -14.50 -6.66
C PRO A 220 23.19 -14.78 -7.02
N ALA A 221 22.33 -15.06 -6.03
CA ALA A 221 20.90 -15.29 -6.26
C ALA A 221 20.16 -14.10 -6.88
N LEU A 222 20.61 -12.86 -6.64
CA LEU A 222 20.05 -11.68 -7.30
C LEU A 222 20.38 -11.65 -8.81
N ARG A 223 21.60 -12.07 -9.18
CA ARG A 223 21.98 -12.21 -10.60
C ARG A 223 21.17 -13.29 -11.29
N GLU A 224 20.88 -14.38 -10.61
CA GLU A 224 20.00 -15.45 -11.12
C GLU A 224 18.56 -14.94 -11.30
N ALA A 225 18.05 -14.16 -10.35
CA ALA A 225 16.74 -13.51 -10.48
C ALA A 225 16.66 -12.60 -11.73
N TRP A 226 17.71 -11.80 -12.01
CA TRP A 226 17.84 -10.99 -13.24
C TRP A 226 17.76 -11.85 -14.50
N ARG A 227 18.54 -12.94 -14.55
CA ARG A 227 18.56 -13.86 -15.70
C ARG A 227 17.19 -14.44 -15.97
N HIS A 228 16.52 -14.96 -14.94
CA HIS A 228 15.18 -15.53 -15.06
C HIS A 228 14.16 -14.50 -15.55
N ALA A 229 14.10 -13.32 -14.91
CA ALA A 229 13.09 -12.32 -15.26
C ALA A 229 13.26 -11.75 -16.68
N ILE A 230 14.51 -11.52 -17.12
CA ILE A 230 14.78 -11.02 -18.48
C ILE A 230 14.54 -12.12 -19.53
N ALA A 231 14.89 -13.37 -19.23
CA ALA A 231 14.58 -14.48 -20.13
C ALA A 231 13.07 -14.66 -20.32
N GLU A 232 12.28 -14.59 -19.25
CA GLU A 232 10.82 -14.58 -19.31
C GLU A 232 10.30 -13.40 -20.14
N LEU A 233 10.87 -12.21 -19.95
CA LEU A 233 10.50 -11.02 -20.72
C LEU A 233 10.79 -11.19 -22.22
N TRP A 234 11.93 -11.78 -22.60
CA TRP A 234 12.26 -12.09 -23.98
C TRP A 234 11.26 -13.08 -24.60
N MET A 235 10.91 -14.14 -23.87
CA MET A 235 9.89 -15.10 -24.32
C MET A 235 8.53 -14.43 -24.51
N GLN A 236 8.09 -13.61 -23.54
CA GLN A 236 6.83 -12.89 -23.59
C GLN A 236 6.75 -11.92 -24.76
N ARG A 237 7.86 -11.29 -25.14
CA ARG A 237 7.94 -10.32 -26.24
C ARG A 237 8.36 -10.95 -27.58
N ASN A 238 8.44 -12.28 -27.64
CA ASN A 238 8.94 -13.02 -28.81
C ASN A 238 10.27 -12.45 -29.36
N TYR A 239 11.15 -12.08 -28.44
CA TYR A 239 12.49 -11.61 -28.74
C TYR A 239 13.42 -12.82 -28.88
N ALA A 240 14.38 -12.76 -29.81
CA ALA A 240 15.31 -13.88 -30.04
C ALA A 240 16.12 -14.16 -28.77
N VAL A 241 15.78 -15.25 -28.07
CA VAL A 241 16.50 -15.69 -26.88
C VAL A 241 17.85 -16.24 -27.32
N PRO A 242 18.98 -15.74 -26.80
CA PRO A 242 20.29 -16.32 -27.06
C PRO A 242 20.30 -17.80 -26.69
N GLY A 243 20.85 -18.67 -27.55
CA GLY A 243 20.85 -20.13 -27.31
C GLY A 243 21.55 -20.55 -26.01
N ASN A 244 22.44 -19.71 -25.47
CA ASN A 244 22.97 -19.83 -24.12
C ASN A 244 22.66 -18.53 -23.34
N ILE A 245 21.65 -18.60 -22.47
CA ILE A 245 21.21 -17.48 -21.63
C ILE A 245 22.34 -17.04 -20.69
N GLU A 246 23.17 -17.94 -20.17
CA GLU A 246 24.24 -17.57 -19.24
C GLU A 246 25.25 -16.62 -19.88
N ASN A 247 25.59 -16.86 -21.15
CA ASN A 247 26.53 -16.02 -21.89
C ASN A 247 25.97 -14.62 -22.21
N ALA A 248 24.65 -14.43 -22.11
CA ALA A 248 24.00 -13.15 -22.36
C ALA A 248 24.15 -12.18 -21.17
N PHE A 249 24.58 -12.64 -20.00
CA PHE A 249 24.74 -11.81 -18.79
C PHE A 249 26.17 -11.84 -18.28
N ARG A 250 26.71 -10.68 -17.90
CA ARG A 250 28.04 -10.60 -17.29
C ARG A 250 28.03 -9.68 -16.07
N THR A 251 28.76 -10.09 -15.04
CA THR A 251 29.10 -9.25 -13.88
C THR A 251 30.63 -9.12 -13.86
N PRO A 252 31.19 -8.01 -14.37
CA PRO A 252 32.64 -7.78 -14.40
C PRO A 252 33.29 -7.90 -13.03
N GLU A 253 34.56 -8.34 -12.98
CA GLU A 253 35.33 -8.45 -11.71
C GLU A 253 35.41 -7.12 -10.95
N ASN A 254 35.52 -6.00 -11.68
CA ASN A 254 35.58 -4.66 -11.11
C ASN A 254 34.22 -3.93 -11.12
N ALA A 255 33.10 -4.64 -11.20
CA ALA A 255 31.76 -4.06 -11.32
C ALA A 255 31.39 -3.03 -10.24
N LEU A 256 32.01 -3.09 -9.05
CA LEU A 256 31.84 -2.08 -8.00
C LEU A 256 32.36 -0.69 -8.40
N TYR A 257 33.38 -0.64 -9.25
CA TYR A 257 34.26 0.51 -9.45
C TYR A 257 34.04 1.27 -10.76
N PHE A 258 33.06 0.87 -11.59
CA PHE A 258 32.87 1.45 -12.92
C PHE A 258 32.60 2.96 -12.91
N GLY A 259 31.88 3.46 -11.90
CA GLY A 259 31.66 4.90 -11.74
C GLY A 259 32.98 5.65 -11.51
N ALA A 260 33.75 5.23 -10.50
CA ALA A 260 35.06 5.82 -10.19
C ALA A 260 36.03 5.71 -11.37
N PHE A 261 36.00 4.59 -12.10
CA PHE A 261 36.86 4.37 -13.25
C PHE A 261 36.49 5.30 -14.41
N GLY A 262 35.19 5.51 -14.61
CA GLY A 262 34.66 6.42 -15.63
C GLY A 262 35.05 7.86 -15.36
N ALA A 263 35.01 8.27 -14.10
CA ALA A 263 35.49 9.58 -13.67
C ALA A 263 36.98 9.77 -13.98
N VAL A 264 37.80 8.72 -13.79
CA VAL A 264 39.23 8.74 -14.18
C VAL A 264 39.40 8.85 -15.68
N LEU A 265 38.68 8.03 -16.47
CA LEU A 265 38.78 8.04 -17.93
C LEU A 265 38.40 9.40 -18.52
N LEU A 266 37.30 10.00 -18.05
CA LEU A 266 36.91 11.36 -18.44
C LEU A 266 37.94 12.39 -17.95
N GLY A 267 38.44 12.24 -16.72
CA GLY A 267 39.47 13.11 -16.15
C GLY A 267 40.82 13.05 -16.88
N MET A 268 41.16 11.93 -17.50
CA MET A 268 42.33 11.80 -18.35
C MET A 268 42.23 12.66 -19.63
N MET A 269 41.01 13.06 -20.04
CA MET A 269 40.77 13.98 -21.16
C MET A 269 40.89 15.46 -20.76
N GLU A 270 40.85 15.78 -19.46
CA GLU A 270 41.05 17.14 -18.95
C GLU A 270 42.53 17.55 -19.01
N GLU A 271 42.80 18.86 -19.01
CA GLU A 271 44.15 19.43 -19.11
C GLU A 271 45.16 18.80 -18.12
N LYS A 272 46.34 18.47 -18.65
CA LYS A 272 47.45 17.92 -17.86
C LYS A 272 47.85 18.95 -16.80
N GLY A 273 47.83 18.56 -15.52
CA GLY A 273 48.17 19.44 -14.41
C GLY A 273 46.98 20.02 -13.65
N ALA A 274 45.77 19.95 -14.19
CA ALA A 274 44.54 20.40 -13.52
C ALA A 274 44.06 19.40 -12.45
N TYR A 275 43.27 19.93 -11.51
CA TYR A 275 42.54 19.21 -10.46
C TYR A 275 43.42 18.32 -9.54
N GLN A 276 44.48 18.92 -8.98
CA GLN A 276 45.47 18.22 -8.16
C GLN A 276 45.26 18.47 -6.66
N ILE A 277 45.42 17.40 -5.89
CA ILE A 277 45.68 17.50 -4.45
C ILE A 277 47.19 17.65 -4.25
N LYS A 278 47.60 18.79 -3.68
CA LYS A 278 49.01 19.10 -3.39
C LYS A 278 49.38 19.02 -1.91
N ARG A 279 48.38 18.98 -1.02
CA ARG A 279 48.56 18.91 0.44
C ARG A 279 47.45 18.06 1.05
N LEU A 280 47.76 17.38 2.17
CA LEU A 280 46.77 16.64 2.92
C LEU A 280 45.69 17.58 3.47
N PRO A 281 44.41 17.24 3.34
CA PRO A 281 43.33 18.02 3.92
C PRO A 281 43.24 17.78 5.43
N VAL A 282 42.95 18.85 6.19
CA VAL A 282 42.66 18.77 7.63
C VAL A 282 41.15 18.90 7.82
N LEU A 283 40.55 18.03 8.65
CA LEU A 283 39.10 18.05 8.96
C LEU A 283 38.59 19.43 9.38
N SER A 284 39.39 20.21 10.12
CA SER A 284 39.07 21.59 10.53
C SER A 284 39.09 22.61 9.38
N ALA A 285 39.86 22.35 8.32
CA ALA A 285 39.97 23.20 7.12
C ALA A 285 38.84 22.93 6.11
N VAL A 286 38.34 21.70 6.06
CA VAL A 286 37.10 21.33 5.33
C VAL A 286 35.92 21.78 6.18
N SER A 287 35.60 23.07 6.13
CA SER A 287 34.50 23.64 6.91
C SER A 287 33.17 22.95 6.55
N LEU A 288 32.71 22.04 7.41
CA LEU A 288 31.29 21.82 7.67
C LEU A 288 30.72 23.05 8.38
N LYS A 289 30.95 24.25 7.85
CA LYS A 289 30.27 25.45 8.35
C LYS A 289 28.81 25.24 8.03
N LYS A 290 28.00 24.99 9.06
CA LYS A 290 26.55 25.13 8.99
C LYS A 290 26.29 26.45 8.32
N ASP A 291 25.54 26.42 7.23
CA ASP A 291 25.28 27.61 6.44
C ASP A 291 24.70 28.69 7.38
N LYS A 292 25.33 29.86 7.48
CA LYS A 292 24.94 30.88 8.48
C LYS A 292 23.47 31.28 8.32
N LYS A 293 22.94 31.15 7.10
CA LYS A 293 21.54 31.35 6.74
C LYS A 293 20.62 30.26 7.31
N CYS A 294 21.05 28.99 7.31
CA CYS A 294 20.32 27.86 7.91
C CYS A 294 20.25 27.95 9.44
N LEU A 295 21.27 28.49 10.11
CA LEU A 295 21.27 28.64 11.57
C LEU A 295 20.30 29.73 12.06
N GLN A 296 19.96 30.73 11.23
CA GLN A 296 19.08 31.83 11.63
C GLN A 296 17.59 31.45 11.67
N THR A 297 17.15 30.48 10.86
CA THR A 297 15.73 30.07 10.76
C THR A 297 15.38 28.81 11.56
N ASN A 298 16.39 28.07 12.03
CA ASN A 298 16.22 26.70 12.52
C ASN A 298 16.45 26.54 14.03
N ARG A 299 16.31 27.62 14.80
CA ARG A 299 16.38 27.56 16.27
C ARG A 299 15.20 26.76 16.80
N VAL A 300 15.46 25.82 17.70
CA VAL A 300 14.43 24.98 18.31
C VAL A 300 14.42 25.20 19.80
N GLN A 301 13.20 25.32 20.34
CA GLN A 301 12.97 25.40 21.76
C GLN A 301 11.76 24.53 22.08
N PHE A 302 12.01 23.35 22.65
CA PHE A 302 10.94 22.46 23.11
C PHE A 302 10.18 23.03 24.31
N PHE A 303 10.82 23.87 25.14
CA PHE A 303 10.17 24.46 26.32
C PHE A 303 10.50 25.94 26.40
N SER A 304 9.49 26.80 26.48
CA SER A 304 9.66 28.25 26.61
C SER A 304 10.21 28.64 27.99
N THR A 305 9.91 27.84 29.03
CA THR A 305 10.37 28.09 30.41
C THR A 305 10.75 26.79 31.15
N GLU A 306 11.62 26.89 32.15
CA GLU A 306 11.92 25.75 33.05
C GLU A 306 10.68 25.28 33.85
N ARG A 307 9.73 26.19 34.12
CA ARG A 307 8.44 25.81 34.75
C ARG A 307 7.62 24.90 33.85
N GLU A 308 7.54 25.23 32.56
CA GLU A 308 6.85 24.40 31.56
C GLU A 308 7.51 23.03 31.46
N LYS A 309 8.84 23.00 31.35
CA LYS A 309 9.62 21.75 31.33
C LYS A 309 9.31 20.89 32.56
N ARG A 310 9.41 21.46 33.77
CA ARG A 310 9.12 20.72 35.01
C ARG A 310 7.68 20.20 35.06
N SER A 311 6.70 21.01 34.65
CA SER A 311 5.29 20.61 34.59
C SER A 311 5.06 19.48 33.59
N PHE A 312 5.75 19.51 32.43
CA PHE A 312 5.66 18.47 31.41
C PHE A 312 6.22 17.14 31.93
N PHE A 313 7.41 17.15 32.53
CA PHE A 313 7.99 15.94 33.14
C PHE A 313 7.18 15.42 34.33
N GLN A 314 6.56 16.31 35.12
CA GLN A 314 5.66 15.88 36.21
C GLN A 314 4.39 15.19 35.70
N ARG A 315 3.86 15.64 34.54
CA ARG A 315 2.61 15.14 33.98
C ARG A 315 2.80 13.88 33.11
N TYR A 316 3.93 13.76 32.41
CA TYR A 316 4.15 12.73 31.39
C TYR A 316 5.42 11.91 31.59
N GLY A 317 6.33 12.33 32.48
CA GLY A 317 7.43 11.50 32.92
C GLY A 317 6.91 10.24 33.60
N ARG A 318 7.67 9.14 33.51
CA ARG A 318 7.32 7.91 34.23
C ARG A 318 7.35 8.18 35.74
N SER A 319 6.29 7.80 36.45
CA SER A 319 6.36 7.71 37.91
C SER A 319 7.18 6.48 38.33
N ASP A 320 7.75 6.50 39.53
CA ASP A 320 8.45 5.33 40.10
C ASP A 320 7.52 4.09 40.16
N ALA A 321 6.22 4.30 40.43
CA ALA A 321 5.19 3.25 40.41
C ALA A 321 4.90 2.67 39.02
N GLN A 322 5.15 3.41 37.93
CA GLN A 322 5.05 2.91 36.55
C GLN A 322 6.32 2.21 36.08
N MET A 323 7.47 2.44 36.74
CA MET A 323 8.70 1.70 36.48
C MET A 323 8.67 0.27 37.05
N GLU A 324 7.86 0.02 38.08
CA GLU A 324 7.62 -1.32 38.64
C GLU A 324 6.66 -2.18 37.79
N SER A 325 6.89 -2.24 36.47
CA SER A 325 6.37 -3.33 35.64
C SER A 325 7.09 -4.63 36.03
N GLY A 326 6.59 -5.30 37.07
CA GLY A 326 7.16 -6.54 37.57
C GLY A 326 7.17 -6.73 39.08
N ALA A 327 6.60 -5.81 39.88
CA ALA A 327 6.35 -6.09 41.29
C ALA A 327 5.54 -7.39 41.44
N ALA A 328 5.87 -8.19 42.46
CA ALA A 328 5.14 -9.41 42.77
C ALA A 328 3.68 -9.05 43.04
N ILE A 329 2.75 -9.65 42.29
CA ILE A 329 1.34 -9.48 42.57
C ILE A 329 1.03 -10.41 43.73
N GLN A 330 0.92 -9.90 44.95
CA GLN A 330 0.29 -10.66 46.04
C GLN A 330 -1.22 -10.72 45.77
N LEU A 331 -1.61 -11.51 44.78
CA LEU A 331 -3.00 -11.90 44.62
C LEU A 331 -3.33 -12.85 45.79
N GLY A 332 -4.34 -12.50 46.59
CA GLY A 332 -4.96 -13.46 47.50
C GLY A 332 -5.47 -14.68 46.75
N ASN A 333 -5.78 -15.76 47.47
CA ASN A 333 -6.29 -16.99 46.86
C ASN A 333 -7.61 -16.74 46.09
N ASP A 334 -7.72 -17.33 44.90
CA ASP A 334 -8.89 -17.37 44.00
C ASP A 334 -9.44 -16.03 43.47
N ILE A 335 -8.57 -15.06 43.12
CA ILE A 335 -9.04 -13.83 42.47
C ILE A 335 -9.42 -14.10 41.01
N PRO A 336 -10.69 -13.84 40.59
CA PRO A 336 -11.11 -13.93 39.20
C PRO A 336 -10.53 -12.78 38.38
N VAL A 337 -9.86 -13.11 37.27
CA VAL A 337 -9.20 -12.12 36.40
C VAL A 337 -9.50 -12.36 34.92
N PHE A 338 -9.31 -11.32 34.13
CA PHE A 338 -9.35 -11.37 32.67
C PHE A 338 -7.97 -11.04 32.10
N VAL A 339 -7.52 -11.80 31.11
CA VAL A 339 -6.19 -11.65 30.51
C VAL A 339 -6.34 -11.13 29.08
N GLY A 340 -5.48 -10.20 28.71
CA GLY A 340 -5.39 -9.69 27.34
C GLY A 340 -3.97 -9.83 26.83
N ILE A 341 -3.81 -10.37 25.62
CA ILE A 341 -2.53 -10.48 24.94
C ILE A 341 -2.59 -9.76 23.60
N ASP A 342 -1.70 -8.79 23.37
CA ASP A 342 -1.49 -8.16 22.07
C ASP A 342 -0.24 -8.74 21.40
N GLY A 343 -0.44 -9.62 20.42
CA GLY A 343 0.60 -10.20 19.58
C GLY A 343 0.96 -9.30 18.40
N GLY A 344 1.60 -8.17 18.68
CA GLY A 344 1.96 -7.13 17.71
C GLY A 344 3.06 -7.52 16.72
N SER A 345 3.45 -6.59 15.84
CA SER A 345 4.50 -6.76 14.82
C SER A 345 5.94 -6.72 15.34
N THR A 346 6.16 -5.94 16.40
CA THR A 346 7.48 -5.69 17.01
C THR A 346 7.56 -6.16 18.45
N SER A 347 6.41 -6.40 19.07
CA SER A 347 6.31 -6.65 20.51
C SER A 347 5.03 -7.39 20.83
N THR A 348 5.15 -8.28 21.81
CA THR A 348 4.03 -8.97 22.45
C THR A 348 3.79 -8.32 23.81
N LYS A 349 2.54 -8.02 24.13
CA LYS A 349 2.17 -7.39 25.40
C LYS A 349 1.11 -8.21 26.11
N GLY A 350 1.17 -8.21 27.43
CA GLY A 350 0.19 -8.87 28.28
C GLY A 350 -0.37 -7.92 29.32
N VAL A 351 -1.65 -8.08 29.65
CA VAL A 351 -2.34 -7.36 30.72
C VAL A 351 -3.22 -8.33 31.51
N VAL A 352 -3.31 -8.11 32.82
CA VAL A 352 -4.33 -8.72 33.68
C VAL A 352 -5.26 -7.63 34.21
N LEU A 353 -6.56 -7.85 34.02
CA LEU A 353 -7.63 -7.01 34.55
C LEU A 353 -8.37 -7.71 35.69
N SER A 354 -8.76 -6.93 36.70
CA SER A 354 -9.73 -7.35 37.72
C SER A 354 -11.15 -7.42 37.14
N THR A 355 -12.10 -7.95 37.91
CA THR A 355 -13.53 -7.90 37.58
C THR A 355 -14.11 -6.48 37.50
N HIS A 356 -13.40 -5.49 38.06
CA HIS A 356 -13.76 -4.06 38.04
C HIS A 356 -12.95 -3.30 36.97
N ASP A 357 -12.34 -4.04 36.05
CA ASP A 357 -11.50 -3.54 34.98
C ASP A 357 -10.22 -2.82 35.45
N GLU A 358 -9.77 -2.99 36.69
CA GLU A 358 -8.49 -2.40 37.13
C GLU A 358 -7.29 -3.18 36.56
N VAL A 359 -6.23 -2.48 36.12
CA VAL A 359 -5.00 -3.13 35.64
C VAL A 359 -4.20 -3.62 36.83
N LEU A 360 -4.14 -4.93 37.01
CA LEU A 360 -3.39 -5.59 38.09
C LEU A 360 -1.94 -5.86 37.70
N TRP A 361 -1.69 -6.04 36.40
CA TRP A 361 -0.38 -6.34 35.87
C TRP A 361 -0.28 -6.03 34.38
N SER A 362 0.92 -5.68 33.94
CA SER A 362 1.27 -5.54 32.53
C SER A 362 2.68 -6.04 32.24
N ALA A 363 2.89 -6.52 31.02
CA ALA A 363 4.20 -6.88 30.49
C ALA A 363 4.34 -6.43 29.04
N TYR A 364 5.58 -6.10 28.68
CA TYR A 364 5.98 -5.72 27.34
C TYR A 364 7.25 -6.49 26.96
N LYS A 365 7.20 -7.30 25.90
CA LYS A 365 8.34 -8.06 25.37
C LYS A 365 8.54 -7.70 23.90
N LEU A 366 9.78 -7.36 23.51
CA LEU A 366 10.15 -7.23 22.10
C LEU A 366 10.08 -8.61 21.44
N SER A 367 9.50 -8.69 20.25
CA SER A 367 9.28 -9.97 19.57
C SER A 367 10.59 -10.49 18.97
N GLU A 368 10.87 -11.78 19.21
CA GLU A 368 12.02 -12.49 18.63
C GLU A 368 11.65 -13.24 17.35
N GLY A 369 10.51 -12.89 16.74
CA GLY A 369 10.02 -13.45 15.47
C GLY A 369 9.03 -14.61 15.60
N ASN A 370 8.83 -15.16 16.81
CA ASN A 370 7.88 -16.25 17.06
C ASN A 370 6.78 -15.83 18.06
N PRO A 371 5.57 -15.47 17.60
CA PRO A 371 4.51 -14.96 18.48
C PRO A 371 4.00 -15.99 19.49
N LEU A 372 4.03 -17.29 19.19
CA LEU A 372 3.64 -18.35 20.12
C LEU A 372 4.59 -18.40 21.31
N THR A 373 5.89 -18.33 21.03
CA THR A 373 6.93 -18.34 22.07
C THR A 373 6.84 -17.09 22.94
N ASP A 374 6.70 -15.92 22.30
CA ASP A 374 6.59 -14.65 23.02
C ASP A 374 5.37 -14.61 23.96
N ALA A 375 4.20 -15.05 23.48
CA ALA A 375 2.98 -15.08 24.29
C ALA A 375 3.06 -16.11 25.42
N ARG A 376 3.62 -17.30 25.16
CA ARG A 376 3.87 -18.32 26.19
C ARG A 376 4.75 -17.75 27.30
N ASP A 377 5.85 -17.10 26.95
CA ASP A 377 6.79 -16.57 27.94
C ASP A 377 6.15 -15.48 28.82
N ILE A 378 5.29 -14.63 28.24
CA ILE A 378 4.50 -13.63 28.99
C ILE A 378 3.53 -14.31 29.97
N LEU A 379 2.81 -15.34 29.52
CA LEU A 379 1.86 -16.07 30.38
C LEU A 379 2.57 -16.85 31.49
N LEU A 380 3.75 -17.43 31.21
CA LEU A 380 4.58 -18.08 32.23
C LEU A 380 5.13 -17.06 33.24
N ASP A 381 5.56 -15.88 32.79
CA ASP A 381 5.98 -14.81 33.69
C ASP A 381 4.85 -14.35 34.61
N LEU A 382 3.64 -14.21 34.05
CA LEU A 382 2.44 -13.93 34.82
C LEU A 382 2.20 -15.00 35.90
N ARG A 383 2.30 -16.30 35.56
CA ARG A 383 2.12 -17.39 36.53
C ARG A 383 3.15 -17.34 37.66
N ARG A 384 4.41 -17.05 37.35
CA ARG A 384 5.47 -16.90 38.35
C ARG A 384 5.20 -15.74 39.32
N LYS A 385 4.71 -14.60 38.82
CA LYS A 385 4.44 -13.40 39.61
C LYS A 385 3.13 -13.42 40.40
N SER A 386 2.12 -14.13 39.91
CA SER A 386 0.78 -14.23 40.52
C SER A 386 0.62 -15.36 41.53
N GLY A 387 1.47 -16.40 41.48
CA GLY A 387 1.34 -17.58 42.32
C GLY A 387 0.16 -18.50 41.92
N PRO A 388 -0.15 -19.52 42.73
CA PRO A 388 -1.12 -20.54 42.36
C PRO A 388 -2.59 -20.08 42.34
N GLY A 389 -2.95 -19.07 43.13
CA GLY A 389 -4.34 -18.67 43.43
C GLY A 389 -5.04 -17.78 42.40
N MET A 390 -4.51 -17.59 41.19
CA MET A 390 -5.18 -16.77 40.17
C MET A 390 -6.09 -17.61 39.27
N SER A 391 -7.35 -17.19 39.09
CA SER A 391 -8.31 -17.86 38.20
C SER A 391 -8.65 -17.00 36.98
N VAL A 392 -8.21 -17.43 35.79
CA VAL A 392 -8.50 -16.76 34.52
C VAL A 392 -9.95 -17.06 34.08
N GLN A 393 -10.83 -16.06 34.16
CA GLN A 393 -12.24 -16.16 33.76
C GLN A 393 -12.45 -15.92 32.27
N GLY A 394 -11.50 -15.24 31.62
CA GLY A 394 -11.50 -15.07 30.17
C GLY A 394 -10.14 -14.59 29.68
N ILE A 395 -9.77 -15.00 28.47
CA ILE A 395 -8.56 -14.52 27.80
C ILE A 395 -8.86 -14.07 26.37
N GLY A 396 -8.43 -12.84 26.06
CA GLY A 396 -8.59 -12.21 24.76
C GLY A 396 -7.27 -11.97 24.06
N PHE A 397 -7.26 -12.13 22.74
CA PHE A 397 -6.08 -11.91 21.91
C PHE A 397 -6.35 -10.80 20.89
N THR A 398 -5.33 -9.97 20.65
CA THR A 398 -5.35 -8.94 19.61
C THR A 398 -4.00 -8.84 18.89
N GLY A 399 -3.89 -7.90 17.95
CA GLY A 399 -2.72 -7.72 17.09
C GLY A 399 -2.65 -8.74 15.95
N TYR A 400 -1.56 -8.70 15.20
CA TYR A 400 -1.35 -9.51 14.00
C TYR A 400 -1.45 -11.02 14.21
N ALA A 401 -1.10 -11.51 15.40
CA ALA A 401 -1.09 -12.94 15.70
C ALA A 401 -2.39 -13.42 16.39
N LYS A 402 -3.44 -12.58 16.51
CA LYS A 402 -4.63 -12.87 17.31
C LYS A 402 -5.26 -14.24 17.04
N ASP A 403 -5.41 -14.63 15.78
CA ASP A 403 -6.11 -15.87 15.40
C ASP A 403 -5.28 -17.09 15.79
N LEU A 404 -3.97 -17.06 15.49
CA LEU A 404 -3.03 -18.11 15.86
C LEU A 404 -2.93 -18.27 17.37
N LEU A 405 -2.80 -17.15 18.11
CA LEU A 405 -2.71 -17.17 19.57
C LEU A 405 -4.01 -17.64 20.21
N CYS A 406 -5.15 -17.20 19.69
CA CYS A 406 -6.46 -17.64 20.17
C CYS A 406 -6.64 -19.14 19.98
N GLU A 407 -6.21 -19.73 18.87
CA GLU A 407 -6.30 -21.18 18.69
C GLU A 407 -5.31 -21.93 19.59
N ALA A 408 -4.06 -21.46 19.65
CA ALA A 408 -2.97 -22.10 20.39
C ALA A 408 -3.20 -22.15 21.91
N PHE A 409 -3.74 -21.07 22.49
CA PHE A 409 -3.88 -20.90 23.93
C PHE A 409 -5.30 -21.09 24.44
N GLY A 410 -6.26 -21.38 23.55
CA GLY A 410 -7.67 -21.51 23.91
C GLY A 410 -8.30 -20.16 24.26
N GLY A 411 -8.18 -19.19 23.37
CA GLY A 411 -8.78 -17.87 23.52
C GLY A 411 -10.31 -17.87 23.51
N ASP A 412 -10.87 -16.97 24.32
CA ASP A 412 -12.31 -16.72 24.34
C ASP A 412 -12.73 -15.74 23.25
N THR A 413 -11.84 -14.85 22.84
CA THR A 413 -12.05 -13.90 21.74
C THR A 413 -10.73 -13.53 21.04
N ALA A 414 -10.81 -13.32 19.73
CA ALA A 414 -9.75 -12.76 18.91
C ALA A 414 -10.24 -11.42 18.34
N VAL A 415 -9.93 -10.32 19.01
CA VAL A 415 -10.43 -8.99 18.68
C VAL A 415 -9.48 -8.25 17.75
N VAL A 416 -10.02 -7.53 16.77
CA VAL A 416 -9.22 -6.65 15.89
C VAL A 416 -8.58 -5.56 16.73
N GLU A 417 -7.32 -5.22 16.43
CA GLU A 417 -6.54 -4.23 17.19
C GLU A 417 -7.18 -2.84 17.25
N THR A 418 -7.81 -2.37 16.17
CA THR A 418 -8.52 -1.07 16.14
C THR A 418 -9.62 -1.02 17.19
N VAL A 419 -10.40 -2.11 17.31
CA VAL A 419 -11.42 -2.26 18.35
C VAL A 419 -10.79 -2.32 19.73
N ALA A 420 -9.74 -3.13 19.90
CA ALA A 420 -9.06 -3.29 21.18
C ALA A 420 -8.46 -1.96 21.69
N HIS A 421 -7.76 -1.22 20.83
CA HIS A 421 -7.22 0.09 21.15
C HIS A 421 -8.31 1.13 21.47
N THR A 422 -9.47 1.04 20.80
CA THR A 422 -10.64 1.88 21.08
C THR A 422 -11.20 1.59 22.47
N LEU A 423 -11.47 0.32 22.78
CA LEU A 423 -11.97 -0.11 24.09
C LEU A 423 -10.99 0.24 25.23
N GLY A 424 -9.69 0.03 25.00
CA GLY A 424 -8.64 0.40 25.94
C GLY A 424 -8.62 1.90 26.25
N SER A 425 -8.81 2.74 25.23
CA SER A 425 -8.81 4.20 25.39
C SER A 425 -10.09 4.72 26.05
N LEU A 426 -11.26 4.28 25.57
CA LEU A 426 -12.57 4.74 26.07
C LEU A 426 -12.82 4.39 27.54
N LYS A 427 -12.14 3.36 28.06
CA LYS A 427 -12.15 3.03 29.49
C LYS A 427 -11.63 4.19 30.37
N TYR A 428 -10.57 4.87 29.93
CA TYR A 428 -9.95 5.95 30.72
C TYR A 428 -10.43 7.33 30.28
N PHE A 429 -10.81 7.47 29.00
CA PHE A 429 -11.21 8.74 28.39
C PHE A 429 -12.50 8.53 27.57
N PRO A 430 -13.68 8.48 28.22
CA PRO A 430 -14.95 8.15 27.56
C PRO A 430 -15.40 9.17 26.48
N ASP A 431 -14.91 10.40 26.58
CA ASP A 431 -15.19 11.53 25.71
C ASP A 431 -14.13 11.73 24.61
N THR A 432 -13.40 10.67 24.25
CA THR A 432 -12.36 10.71 23.21
C THR A 432 -12.95 10.92 21.82
N ASP A 433 -12.40 11.87 21.06
CA ASP A 433 -12.70 12.07 19.65
C ASP A 433 -11.67 11.37 18.75
N VAL A 434 -10.39 11.41 19.14
CA VAL A 434 -9.28 10.92 18.32
C VAL A 434 -8.32 10.09 19.16
N ILE A 435 -8.00 8.90 18.69
CA ILE A 435 -6.97 8.04 19.28
C ILE A 435 -5.80 7.95 18.30
N CYS A 436 -4.60 8.34 18.72
CA CYS A 436 -3.36 8.20 17.95
C CYS A 436 -2.47 7.13 18.58
N ASP A 437 -2.51 5.91 18.02
CA ASP A 437 -1.62 4.80 18.34
C ASP A 437 -0.39 4.82 17.42
N VAL A 438 0.79 5.08 17.98
CA VAL A 438 2.06 5.06 17.24
C VAL A 438 2.87 3.86 17.72
N GLY A 439 2.69 2.75 17.00
CA GLY A 439 3.39 1.50 17.23
C GLY A 439 4.83 1.50 16.70
N GLY A 440 5.46 0.32 16.74
CA GLY A 440 6.79 0.15 16.17
C GLY A 440 6.81 0.20 14.64
N GLN A 441 5.80 -0.37 13.98
CA GLN A 441 5.75 -0.45 12.50
C GLN A 441 4.59 0.33 11.89
N ASP A 442 3.53 0.55 12.66
CA ASP A 442 2.28 1.10 12.19
C ASP A 442 1.91 2.36 12.97
N ILE A 443 1.16 3.23 12.31
CA ILE A 443 0.50 4.38 12.93
C ILE A 443 -0.99 4.21 12.68
N LYS A 444 -1.78 4.29 13.74
CA LYS A 444 -3.23 4.15 13.70
C LYS A 444 -3.85 5.37 14.33
N VAL A 445 -4.58 6.12 13.53
CA VAL A 445 -5.39 7.21 14.02
C VAL A 445 -6.84 6.79 13.90
N ILE A 446 -7.50 6.55 15.03
CA ILE A 446 -8.88 6.12 15.09
C ILE A 446 -9.73 7.34 15.40
N LEU A 447 -10.71 7.61 14.53
CA LEU A 447 -11.64 8.72 14.64
C LEU A 447 -12.95 8.19 15.21
N LEU A 448 -13.33 8.75 16.36
CA LEU A 448 -14.53 8.36 17.08
C LEU A 448 -15.62 9.40 16.89
N LYS A 449 -16.87 8.93 16.94
CA LYS A 449 -18.06 9.76 17.07
C LYS A 449 -18.97 9.10 18.09
N ASN A 450 -19.24 9.78 19.20
CA ASN A 450 -20.07 9.27 20.28
C ASN A 450 -19.60 7.89 20.82
N GLY A 451 -18.28 7.70 20.97
CA GLY A 451 -17.70 6.44 21.46
C GLY A 451 -17.66 5.29 20.45
N THR A 452 -18.11 5.51 19.21
CA THR A 452 -18.08 4.52 18.11
C THR A 452 -17.04 4.91 17.07
N VAL A 453 -16.35 3.94 16.47
CA VAL A 453 -15.39 4.21 15.40
C VAL A 453 -16.14 4.67 14.16
N LYS A 454 -15.95 5.94 13.79
CA LYS A 454 -16.42 6.50 12.53
C LYS A 454 -15.49 6.05 11.40
N ASP A 455 -14.20 6.28 11.58
CA ASP A 455 -13.18 6.01 10.57
C ASP A 455 -11.84 5.74 11.28
N PHE A 456 -10.86 5.22 10.56
CA PHE A 456 -9.49 5.17 11.05
C PHE A 456 -8.50 5.24 9.89
N ARG A 457 -7.39 5.93 10.14
CA ARG A 457 -6.29 6.09 9.21
C ARG A 457 -5.17 5.17 9.67
N LEU A 458 -4.84 4.19 8.83
CA LEU A 458 -3.70 3.31 9.07
C LEU A 458 -2.61 3.65 8.09
N ASN A 459 -1.43 3.87 8.65
CA ASN A 459 -0.20 3.55 7.99
C ASN A 459 0.10 2.08 8.34
N THR A 460 -0.30 1.16 7.47
CA THR A 460 0.10 -0.26 7.56
C THR A 460 1.36 -0.56 6.75
N GLN A 461 1.84 0.42 6.00
CA GLN A 461 2.78 0.16 4.92
C GLN A 461 3.86 1.24 4.70
N CYS A 462 3.94 2.29 5.52
CA CYS A 462 4.93 3.35 5.40
C CYS A 462 5.75 3.49 6.70
N SER A 463 7.07 3.40 6.66
CA SER A 463 7.88 3.50 7.89
C SER A 463 8.03 4.93 8.39
N ALA A 464 7.45 5.92 7.69
CA ALA A 464 7.63 7.32 8.02
C ALA A 464 6.95 7.66 9.33
N GLY A 465 7.74 7.91 10.36
CA GLY A 465 7.22 8.33 11.66
C GLY A 465 6.71 7.19 12.55
N ASN A 466 7.13 5.95 12.36
CA ASN A 466 6.87 4.90 13.36
C ASN A 466 8.06 4.76 14.33
N GLY A 467 7.85 4.03 15.43
CA GLY A 467 8.86 3.85 16.46
C GLY A 467 10.14 3.15 15.96
N TYR A 468 10.01 2.20 15.04
CA TYR A 468 11.14 1.46 14.48
C TYR A 468 12.04 2.37 13.64
N TYR A 469 11.48 3.30 12.89
CA TYR A 469 12.27 4.28 12.12
C TYR A 469 13.13 5.16 13.04
N LEU A 470 12.54 5.63 14.14
CA LEU A 470 13.27 6.40 15.15
C LEU A 470 14.36 5.56 15.82
N GLN A 471 14.05 4.31 16.16
CA GLN A 471 15.02 3.34 16.72
C GLN A 471 16.19 3.08 15.76
N ALA A 472 15.92 2.67 14.53
CA ALA A 472 16.94 2.38 13.53
C ALA A 472 17.83 3.61 13.25
N THR A 473 17.24 4.81 13.27
CA THR A 473 18.00 6.05 13.11
C THR A 473 18.90 6.34 14.31
N ALA A 474 18.41 6.15 15.54
CA ALA A 474 19.21 6.31 16.75
C ALA A 474 20.38 5.32 16.81
N GLU A 475 20.11 4.04 16.52
CA GLU A 475 21.12 2.98 16.46
C GLU A 475 22.16 3.26 15.38
N ARG A 476 21.76 3.78 14.21
CA ARG A 476 22.70 4.21 13.16
C ARG A 476 23.62 5.33 13.62
N PHE A 477 23.16 6.19 14.53
CA PHE A 477 23.98 7.21 15.19
C PHE A 477 24.77 6.70 16.39
N GLY A 478 24.58 5.44 16.80
CA GLY A 478 25.27 4.83 17.94
C GLY A 478 24.60 5.08 19.29
N TYR A 479 23.31 5.42 19.32
CA TYR A 479 22.54 5.67 20.55
C TYR A 479 21.40 4.66 20.70
N ARG A 480 21.01 4.38 21.95
CA ARG A 480 19.83 3.57 22.22
C ARG A 480 18.56 4.43 22.09
N ILE A 481 17.42 3.78 21.83
CA ILE A 481 16.14 4.48 21.64
C ILE A 481 15.65 5.20 22.90
N ASP A 482 16.00 4.71 24.10
CA ASP A 482 15.69 5.37 25.38
C ASP A 482 16.47 6.66 25.60
N GLU A 483 17.61 6.85 24.93
CA GLU A 483 18.41 8.09 25.00
C GLU A 483 17.91 9.18 24.02
N PHE A 484 17.01 8.83 23.09
CA PHE A 484 16.59 9.72 22.00
C PHE A 484 16.04 11.05 22.52
N ALA A 485 15.10 10.99 23.47
CA ALA A 485 14.39 12.17 23.96
C ALA A 485 15.37 13.16 24.63
N ASP A 486 16.26 12.63 25.47
CA ASP A 486 17.24 13.43 26.20
C ASP A 486 18.27 14.09 25.28
N LEU A 487 18.65 13.42 24.18
CA LEU A 487 19.51 14.00 23.15
C LEU A 487 18.76 15.09 22.37
N ALA A 488 17.53 14.83 21.94
CA ALA A 488 16.71 15.79 21.20
C ALA A 488 16.47 17.08 22.02
N PHE A 489 16.22 16.96 23.33
CA PHE A 489 16.01 18.12 24.20
C PHE A 489 17.26 18.99 24.43
N LYS A 490 18.47 18.47 24.15
CA LYS A 490 19.72 19.25 24.20
C LYS A 490 19.97 20.10 22.95
N ALA A 491 19.20 19.90 21.88
CA ALA A 491 19.40 20.60 20.62
C ALA A 491 18.95 22.06 20.69
N GLU A 492 19.86 22.99 20.40
CA GLU A 492 19.55 24.42 20.24
C GLU A 492 18.99 24.74 18.84
N TYR A 493 19.36 23.91 17.86
CA TYR A 493 18.95 24.01 16.47
C TYR A 493 18.49 22.63 15.98
N ALA A 494 17.56 22.58 15.04
CA ALA A 494 17.21 21.34 14.35
C ALA A 494 16.91 21.59 12.87
N PRO A 495 17.32 20.69 11.96
CA PRO A 495 16.98 20.83 10.55
C PRO A 495 15.47 20.64 10.35
N GLU A 496 14.91 21.34 9.37
CA GLU A 496 13.52 21.19 8.96
C GLU A 496 13.39 20.08 7.92
N PHE A 497 12.77 18.97 8.32
CA PHE A 497 12.48 17.86 7.42
C PHE A 497 11.21 18.12 6.64
N ASN A 498 11.19 17.71 5.37
CA ASN A 498 9.92 17.54 4.66
C ASN A 498 9.19 16.33 5.22
N PHE A 499 7.92 16.48 5.58
CA PHE A 499 7.09 15.35 5.97
C PHE A 499 6.66 14.56 4.72
N GLY A 500 6.47 13.24 4.86
CA GLY A 500 6.16 12.34 3.77
C GLY A 500 6.88 11.00 3.92
N CYS A 501 7.44 10.49 2.83
CA CYS A 501 8.04 9.15 2.78
C CYS A 501 9.33 9.01 3.63
N ALA A 502 9.47 7.89 4.34
CA ALA A 502 10.66 7.56 5.14
C ALA A 502 11.96 7.56 4.32
N VAL A 503 11.87 7.20 3.04
CA VAL A 503 13.00 7.21 2.11
C VAL A 503 13.47 8.64 1.82
N PHE A 504 12.55 9.59 1.73
CA PHE A 504 12.89 11.01 1.59
C PHE A 504 13.44 11.57 2.90
N LEU A 505 12.88 11.18 4.04
CA LEU A 505 13.46 11.53 5.35
C LEU A 505 14.90 11.00 5.47
N GLU A 506 15.19 9.79 5.02
CA GLU A 506 16.57 9.27 5.00
C GLU A 506 17.50 10.05 4.07
N SER A 507 17.00 10.42 2.88
CA SER A 507 17.74 11.27 1.95
C SER A 507 18.02 12.64 2.57
N ASP A 508 17.05 13.22 3.27
CA ASP A 508 17.18 14.47 4.01
C ASP A 508 18.20 14.33 5.15
N ILE A 509 18.23 13.22 5.89
CA ILE A 509 19.28 12.96 6.89
C ILE A 509 20.67 13.00 6.24
N VAL A 510 20.86 12.35 5.09
CA VAL A 510 22.15 12.37 4.37
C VAL A 510 22.49 13.79 3.93
N ASN A 511 21.53 14.56 3.41
CA ASN A 511 21.72 15.94 3.01
C ASN A 511 22.10 16.84 4.21
N PHE A 512 21.40 16.70 5.35
CA PHE A 512 21.69 17.45 6.57
C PHE A 512 23.06 17.07 7.15
N GLN A 513 23.46 15.81 7.06
CA GLN A 513 24.82 15.40 7.43
C GLN A 513 25.86 16.09 6.57
N GLN A 514 25.66 16.16 5.25
CA GLN A 514 26.54 16.93 4.36
C GLN A 514 26.61 18.40 4.77
N LEU A 515 25.51 18.98 5.28
CA LEU A 515 25.44 20.35 5.78
C LEU A 515 26.02 20.55 7.20
N GLY A 516 26.47 19.49 7.88
CA GLY A 516 27.14 19.57 9.19
C GLY A 516 26.20 19.51 10.40
N TRP A 517 24.96 19.02 10.24
CA TRP A 517 24.04 18.81 11.35
C TRP A 517 24.45 17.61 12.22
N GLY A 518 24.43 17.79 13.55
CA GLY A 518 24.75 16.75 14.52
C GLY A 518 23.61 15.77 14.77
N ALA A 519 23.91 14.61 15.36
CA ALA A 519 22.91 13.57 15.63
C ALA A 519 21.76 14.06 16.53
N HIS A 520 22.06 14.79 17.61
CA HIS A 520 21.05 15.34 18.53
C HIS A 520 20.11 16.35 17.85
N GLU A 521 20.64 17.17 16.94
CA GLU A 521 19.85 18.13 16.15
C GLU A 521 18.97 17.41 15.13
N ILE A 522 19.50 16.40 14.45
CA ILE A 522 18.74 15.56 13.53
C ILE A 522 17.61 14.82 14.28
N MET A 523 17.87 14.25 15.45
CA MET A 523 16.85 13.61 16.29
C MET A 523 15.76 14.59 16.71
N ALA A 524 16.12 15.84 17.07
CA ALA A 524 15.14 16.89 17.35
C ALA A 524 14.29 17.22 16.11
N GLY A 525 14.90 17.29 14.92
CA GLY A 525 14.18 17.49 13.65
C GLY A 525 13.21 16.35 13.35
N LEU A 526 13.63 15.11 13.61
CA LEU A 526 12.80 13.91 13.41
C LEU A 526 11.63 13.84 14.40
N ALA A 527 11.82 14.24 15.66
CA ALA A 527 10.71 14.35 16.61
C ALA A 527 9.67 15.39 16.14
N ARG A 528 10.11 16.52 15.57
CA ARG A 528 9.24 17.60 15.08
C ARG A 528 8.53 17.30 13.76
N VAL A 529 9.13 16.49 12.88
CA VAL A 529 8.47 16.07 11.63
C VAL A 529 7.48 14.92 11.83
N LEU A 530 7.60 14.18 12.93
CA LEU A 530 6.68 13.11 13.26
C LEU A 530 5.20 13.52 13.27
N PRO A 531 4.75 14.57 13.99
CA PRO A 531 3.36 14.99 13.95
C PRO A 531 2.92 15.41 12.54
N LEU A 532 3.80 16.04 11.75
CA LEU A 532 3.50 16.35 10.35
C LEU A 532 3.25 15.08 9.54
N ASN A 533 4.06 14.03 9.73
CA ASN A 533 3.83 12.72 9.10
C ASN A 533 2.51 12.09 9.55
N ILE A 534 2.20 12.15 10.85
CA ILE A 534 0.97 11.56 11.38
C ILE A 534 -0.25 12.28 10.81
N TRP A 535 -0.35 13.59 11.01
CA TRP A 535 -1.59 14.31 10.72
C TRP A 535 -1.74 14.74 9.26
N LEU A 536 -0.64 15.16 8.61
CA LEU A 536 -0.71 15.68 7.24
C LEU A 536 -0.44 14.63 6.17
N TYR A 537 0.26 13.54 6.51
CA TYR A 537 0.59 12.48 5.53
C TYR A 537 -0.19 11.18 5.74
N VAL A 538 -0.32 10.69 6.98
CA VAL A 538 -1.09 9.47 7.27
C VAL A 538 -2.58 9.77 7.39
N VAL A 539 -2.96 10.80 8.15
CA VAL A 539 -4.36 11.19 8.32
C VAL A 539 -4.85 12.01 7.12
N GLN A 540 -3.95 12.75 6.47
CA GLN A 540 -4.22 13.66 5.35
C GLN A 540 -5.26 14.75 5.69
N GLU A 541 -5.31 15.19 6.94
CA GLU A 541 -6.21 16.25 7.39
C GLU A 541 -5.39 17.47 7.83
N PRO A 542 -5.35 18.55 7.02
CA PRO A 542 -4.69 19.79 7.42
C PRO A 542 -5.44 20.54 8.51
N ASN A 543 -6.76 20.37 8.62
CA ASN A 543 -7.61 21.00 9.63
C ASN A 543 -8.00 20.02 10.75
N LEU A 544 -7.10 19.85 11.73
CA LEU A 544 -7.28 18.92 12.84
C LEU A 544 -8.54 19.19 13.68
N GLU A 545 -9.06 20.42 13.68
CA GLU A 545 -10.25 20.76 14.47
C GLU A 545 -11.49 19.98 13.97
N ARG A 546 -11.51 19.57 12.70
CA ARG A 546 -12.57 18.70 12.15
C ARG A 546 -12.57 17.29 12.75
N LEU A 547 -11.44 16.85 13.30
CA LEU A 547 -11.31 15.53 13.91
C LEU A 547 -11.85 15.50 15.35
N GLY A 548 -11.99 16.66 15.99
CA GLY A 548 -12.45 16.81 17.36
C GLY A 548 -11.47 17.60 18.24
N LYS A 549 -11.77 17.65 19.54
CA LYS A 549 -10.98 18.41 20.53
C LYS A 549 -10.25 17.51 21.53
N VAL A 550 -10.56 16.22 21.57
CA VAL A 550 -10.07 15.29 22.58
C VAL A 550 -9.19 14.22 21.96
N PHE A 551 -7.88 14.33 22.18
CA PHE A 551 -6.87 13.48 21.58
C PHE A 551 -6.23 12.57 22.63
N VAL A 552 -6.19 11.26 22.36
CA VAL A 552 -5.50 10.26 23.18
C VAL A 552 -4.28 9.74 22.42
N LEU A 553 -3.09 9.99 22.97
CA LEU A 553 -1.82 9.49 22.46
C LEU A 553 -1.46 8.16 23.14
N GLN A 554 -1.22 7.11 22.36
CA GLN A 554 -0.86 5.78 22.86
C GLN A 554 0.08 5.02 21.90
N GLY A 555 0.54 3.83 22.29
CA GLY A 555 1.56 3.07 21.57
C GLY A 555 2.97 3.34 22.08
N GLY A 556 3.86 2.38 21.84
CA GLY A 556 5.20 2.35 22.44
C GLY A 556 6.07 3.57 22.11
N THR A 557 5.85 4.21 20.96
CA THR A 557 6.63 5.39 20.52
C THR A 557 6.42 6.59 21.44
N HIS A 558 5.27 6.69 22.11
CA HIS A 558 4.99 7.75 23.09
C HIS A 558 5.71 7.54 24.44
N ASN A 559 6.60 6.55 24.56
CA ASN A 559 7.63 6.53 25.60
C ASN A 559 8.75 7.56 25.33
N ASN A 560 8.94 7.97 24.07
CA ASN A 560 9.85 9.06 23.73
C ASN A 560 9.18 10.41 24.02
N LEU A 561 9.66 11.11 25.05
CA LEU A 561 9.04 12.36 25.49
C LEU A 561 9.23 13.52 24.51
N ALA A 562 10.26 13.51 23.66
CA ALA A 562 10.42 14.52 22.61
C ALA A 562 9.33 14.36 21.52
N VAL A 563 8.92 13.11 21.25
CA VAL A 563 7.77 12.81 20.38
C VAL A 563 6.47 13.31 21.00
N VAL A 564 6.22 12.99 22.28
CA VAL A 564 5.01 13.45 23.00
C VAL A 564 4.92 14.97 22.98
N LYS A 565 6.01 15.67 23.31
CA LYS A 565 6.04 17.14 23.28
C LYS A 565 5.76 17.70 21.88
N SER A 566 6.40 17.14 20.84
CA SER A 566 6.19 17.58 19.46
C SER A 566 4.74 17.39 18.99
N GLN A 567 4.10 16.27 19.36
CA GLN A 567 2.69 16.00 19.08
C GLN A 567 1.77 17.00 19.79
N MET A 568 2.03 17.25 21.07
CA MET A 568 1.25 18.20 21.85
C MET A 568 1.31 19.60 21.26
N ASP A 569 2.51 20.10 20.97
CA ASP A 569 2.70 21.44 20.40
C ASP A 569 2.01 21.57 19.04
N PHE A 570 2.10 20.53 18.21
CA PHE A 570 1.49 20.52 16.89
C PHE A 570 -0.04 20.56 16.92
N ILE A 571 -0.66 19.77 17.81
CA ILE A 571 -2.12 19.70 17.97
C ILE A 571 -2.63 20.99 18.60
N SER A 572 -2.02 21.44 19.71
CA SER A 572 -2.41 22.68 20.40
C SER A 572 -2.22 23.92 19.53
N SER A 573 -1.28 23.93 18.58
CA SER A 573 -1.14 25.05 17.63
C SER A 573 -2.20 25.07 16.52
N ARG A 574 -3.03 24.03 16.39
CA ARG A 574 -4.04 23.88 15.31
C ARG A 574 -5.46 23.73 15.81
N VAL A 575 -5.64 23.31 17.06
CA VAL A 575 -6.95 23.05 17.66
C VAL A 575 -7.07 23.87 18.93
N ASP A 576 -7.90 24.91 18.87
CA ASP A 576 -8.14 25.76 20.04
C ASP A 576 -8.94 24.99 21.12
N GLY A 577 -8.43 25.06 22.35
CA GLY A 577 -8.97 24.30 23.48
C GLY A 577 -8.73 22.79 23.44
N ALA A 578 -7.74 22.29 22.67
CA ALA A 578 -7.43 20.87 22.59
C ALA A 578 -7.12 20.24 23.96
N ARG A 579 -7.78 19.12 24.26
CA ARG A 579 -7.50 18.26 25.42
C ARG A 579 -6.70 17.06 24.97
N ILE A 580 -5.41 17.06 25.30
CA ILE A 580 -4.46 16.02 24.87
C ILE A 580 -4.10 15.14 26.06
N HIS A 581 -4.46 13.87 25.97
CA HIS A 581 -4.19 12.84 26.96
C HIS A 581 -3.11 11.89 26.44
N VAL A 582 -2.20 11.46 27.32
CA VAL A 582 -1.31 10.32 27.04
C VAL A 582 -1.85 9.16 27.84
N HIS A 583 -2.12 8.04 27.19
CA HIS A 583 -2.71 6.88 27.85
C HIS A 583 -1.78 6.39 28.99
N PRO A 584 -2.28 6.15 30.21
CA PRO A 584 -1.45 5.80 31.36
C PRO A 584 -0.68 4.48 31.17
N TYR A 585 -1.24 3.58 30.36
CA TYR A 585 -0.65 2.31 29.94
C TYR A 585 -0.42 2.25 28.42
N LYS A 586 0.14 3.33 27.85
CA LYS A 586 0.27 3.54 26.39
C LYS A 586 0.85 2.36 25.62
N GLU A 587 1.82 1.62 26.15
CA GLU A 587 2.40 0.46 25.47
C GLU A 587 1.51 -0.80 25.42
N VAL A 588 0.49 -0.90 26.28
CA VAL A 588 -0.35 -2.12 26.43
C VAL A 588 -1.86 -1.86 26.26
N ALA A 589 -2.26 -0.70 25.76
CA ALA A 589 -3.66 -0.32 25.61
C ALA A 589 -4.49 -1.30 24.74
N GLY A 590 -3.91 -1.86 23.68
CA GLY A 590 -4.54 -2.91 22.89
C GLY A 590 -4.82 -4.18 23.72
N ALA A 591 -3.88 -4.62 24.55
CA ALA A 591 -4.08 -5.76 25.45
C ALA A 591 -5.18 -5.49 26.49
N ILE A 592 -5.30 -4.25 27.01
CA ILE A 592 -6.41 -3.85 27.88
C ILE A 592 -7.75 -4.06 27.17
N GLY A 593 -7.89 -3.57 25.93
CA GLY A 593 -9.12 -3.75 25.16
C GLY A 593 -9.45 -5.22 24.87
N ALA A 594 -8.44 -6.05 24.61
CA ALA A 594 -8.63 -7.49 24.41
C ALA A 594 -9.18 -8.18 25.67
N ALA A 595 -8.69 -7.81 26.86
CA ALA A 595 -9.21 -8.33 28.12
C ALA A 595 -10.66 -7.87 28.39
N ILE A 596 -10.98 -6.60 28.10
CA ILE A 596 -12.35 -6.07 28.21
C ILE A 596 -13.32 -6.83 27.30
N GLU A 597 -12.92 -7.08 26.05
CA GLU A 597 -13.75 -7.81 25.10
C GLU A 597 -13.91 -9.28 25.50
N ALA A 598 -12.86 -9.91 26.04
CA ALA A 598 -12.96 -11.28 26.57
C ALA A 598 -13.98 -11.36 27.72
N LYS A 599 -13.92 -10.40 28.65
CA LYS A 599 -14.90 -10.26 29.74
C LYS A 599 -16.32 -10.15 29.19
N ARG A 600 -16.54 -9.26 28.22
CA ARG A 600 -17.86 -9.07 27.59
C ARG A 600 -18.36 -10.39 26.98
N VAL A 601 -17.57 -11.00 26.11
CA VAL A 601 -17.93 -12.23 25.37
C VAL A 601 -18.24 -13.40 26.31
N VAL A 602 -17.51 -13.53 27.42
CA VAL A 602 -17.80 -14.55 28.45
C VAL A 602 -19.07 -14.21 29.22
N SER A 603 -19.27 -12.93 29.57
CA SER A 603 -20.40 -12.47 30.40
C SER A 603 -21.73 -12.42 29.65
N THR A 604 -21.74 -12.15 28.35
CA THR A 604 -22.93 -12.05 27.50
C THR A 604 -23.25 -13.35 26.76
N ALA A 605 -22.52 -14.43 27.03
CA ALA A 605 -22.78 -15.72 26.40
C ALA A 605 -24.19 -16.21 26.77
N PRO A 606 -24.97 -16.78 25.82
CA PRO A 606 -26.34 -17.26 26.09
C PRO A 606 -26.42 -18.30 27.21
N ARG A 607 -25.31 -18.97 27.52
CA ARG A 607 -25.16 -19.88 28.66
C ARG A 607 -23.86 -19.55 29.40
N PRO A 608 -23.84 -19.62 30.75
CA PRO A 608 -22.62 -19.48 31.53
C PRO A 608 -21.60 -20.51 31.05
N ARG A 609 -20.44 -20.04 30.55
CA ARG A 609 -19.36 -20.90 30.09
C ARG A 609 -18.06 -20.53 30.81
N LYS A 610 -17.26 -21.53 31.17
CA LYS A 610 -15.88 -21.31 31.63
C LYS A 610 -15.02 -20.87 30.45
N SER A 611 -13.94 -20.14 30.73
CA SER A 611 -12.93 -19.77 29.73
C SER A 611 -12.44 -20.98 28.96
N ARG A 612 -12.14 -20.80 27.68
CA ARG A 612 -11.48 -21.80 26.83
C ARG A 612 -9.98 -21.95 27.10
N PHE A 613 -9.41 -21.13 27.99
CA PHE A 613 -7.98 -21.09 28.26
C PHE A 613 -7.44 -22.47 28.65
N ILE A 614 -6.35 -22.90 28.01
CA ILE A 614 -5.76 -24.23 28.22
C ILE A 614 -5.21 -24.43 29.64
N GLY A 615 -4.98 -23.34 30.39
CA GLY A 615 -4.43 -23.39 31.74
C GLY A 615 -2.91 -23.33 31.79
N PHE A 616 -2.36 -23.01 32.97
CA PHE A 616 -0.93 -22.77 33.14
C PHE A 616 -0.05 -24.04 33.14
N SER A 617 -0.61 -25.21 33.43
CA SER A 617 0.12 -26.48 33.35
C SER A 617 0.51 -26.80 31.92
N ASP A 618 -0.45 -26.69 31.01
CA ASP A 618 -0.32 -27.12 29.61
C ASP A 618 0.54 -26.13 28.80
N LEU A 619 0.68 -24.89 29.29
CA LEU A 619 1.60 -23.89 28.73
C LEU A 619 3.08 -24.32 28.77
N GLN A 620 3.51 -25.08 29.77
CA GLN A 620 4.91 -25.49 29.90
C GLN A 620 5.31 -26.53 28.85
N GLU A 621 4.34 -27.31 28.38
CA GLU A 621 4.53 -28.40 27.42
C GLU A 621 4.18 -27.99 25.99
N ILE A 622 3.83 -26.71 25.75
CA ILE A 622 3.43 -26.28 24.42
C ILE A 622 4.60 -26.37 23.44
N ARG A 623 4.45 -27.23 22.43
CA ARG A 623 5.38 -27.41 21.32
C ARG A 623 4.68 -27.06 20.02
N HIS A 624 5.43 -26.59 19.04
CA HIS A 624 4.90 -26.37 17.72
C HIS A 624 5.90 -26.79 16.64
N SER A 625 5.38 -27.22 15.50
CA SER A 625 6.12 -27.47 14.28
C SER A 625 5.37 -26.85 13.10
N ALA A 626 6.08 -26.48 12.04
CA ALA A 626 5.48 -25.96 10.82
C ALA A 626 5.97 -26.75 9.61
N LYS A 627 5.06 -27.16 8.74
CA LYS A 627 5.34 -27.90 7.50
C LYS A 627 4.76 -27.15 6.30
N ARG A 628 5.52 -27.10 5.20
CA ARG A 628 5.08 -26.59 3.89
C ARG A 628 5.84 -27.27 2.75
N ASP A 629 5.30 -28.38 2.30
CA ASP A 629 5.79 -29.17 1.17
C ASP A 629 4.61 -29.76 0.37
N GLU A 630 4.89 -30.62 -0.60
CA GLU A 630 3.85 -31.22 -1.46
C GLU A 630 2.72 -31.90 -0.68
N GLU A 631 2.96 -32.43 0.52
CA GLU A 631 1.92 -33.04 1.35
C GLU A 631 0.90 -32.02 1.87
N THR A 632 1.32 -30.76 2.01
CA THR A 632 0.46 -29.66 2.46
C THR A 632 -0.31 -28.99 1.31
N ARG A 633 -0.16 -29.46 0.07
CA ARG A 633 -0.78 -28.84 -1.09
C ARG A 633 -2.30 -28.85 -0.99
N CYS A 634 -2.90 -27.68 -1.22
CA CYS A 634 -4.34 -27.50 -1.26
C CYS A 634 -4.87 -28.09 -2.57
N HIS A 635 -5.89 -28.95 -2.51
CA HIS A 635 -6.52 -29.52 -3.72
C HIS A 635 -7.93 -28.99 -3.97
N PHE A 636 -8.35 -27.95 -3.24
CA PHE A 636 -9.71 -27.42 -3.29
C PHE A 636 -9.99 -26.51 -4.50
N CYS A 637 -8.98 -26.16 -5.29
CA CYS A 637 -9.14 -25.44 -6.56
C CYS A 637 -7.98 -25.71 -7.52
N THR A 638 -8.11 -25.21 -8.75
CA THR A 638 -7.11 -25.37 -9.82
C THR A 638 -5.75 -24.73 -9.52
N ASN A 639 -5.70 -23.73 -8.63
CA ASN A 639 -4.44 -23.08 -8.24
C ASN A 639 -3.49 -24.00 -7.45
N ARG A 640 -4.03 -25.08 -6.87
CA ARG A 640 -3.29 -26.10 -6.11
C ARG A 640 -2.20 -25.54 -5.20
N CYS A 641 -2.51 -24.54 -4.38
CA CYS A 641 -1.52 -23.76 -3.63
C CYS A 641 -0.85 -24.59 -2.52
N LEU A 642 0.44 -24.40 -2.24
CA LEU A 642 1.09 -24.92 -1.03
C LEU A 642 0.61 -24.15 0.22
N ARG A 643 0.25 -24.88 1.29
CA ARG A 643 -0.24 -24.33 2.56
C ARG A 643 0.83 -24.48 3.65
N THR A 644 0.85 -23.60 4.65
CA THR A 644 1.65 -23.87 5.86
C THR A 644 0.75 -24.50 6.91
N VAL A 645 1.08 -25.70 7.36
CA VAL A 645 0.37 -26.37 8.46
C VAL A 645 1.22 -26.21 9.72
N ILE A 646 0.68 -25.55 10.74
CA ILE A 646 1.31 -25.38 12.04
C ILE A 646 0.67 -26.38 13.01
N THR A 647 1.40 -27.39 13.44
CA THR A 647 0.94 -28.34 14.46
C THR A 647 1.33 -27.80 15.83
N ILE A 648 0.37 -27.72 16.74
CA ILE A 648 0.50 -27.20 18.09
C ILE A 648 0.11 -28.31 19.04
N THR A 649 1.05 -28.73 19.88
CA THR A 649 0.84 -29.74 20.91
C THR A 649 0.85 -29.04 22.26
N ALA A 650 -0.24 -29.13 23.03
CA ALA A 650 -0.34 -28.65 24.40
C ALA A 650 -0.84 -29.80 25.30
N GLY A 651 0.02 -30.28 26.21
CA GLY A 651 -0.25 -31.47 27.00
C GLY A 651 -0.56 -32.70 26.13
N LYS A 652 -1.73 -33.31 26.33
CA LYS A 652 -2.21 -34.46 25.53
C LYS A 652 -2.98 -34.06 24.25
N THR A 653 -3.17 -32.77 24.02
CA THR A 653 -3.95 -32.28 22.89
C THR A 653 -3.04 -31.79 21.77
N GLU A 654 -3.30 -32.26 20.56
CA GLU A 654 -2.66 -31.80 19.34
C GLU A 654 -3.70 -31.11 18.46
N ARG A 655 -3.35 -29.95 17.93
CA ARG A 655 -4.19 -29.16 17.02
C ARG A 655 -3.36 -28.68 15.86
N GLU A 656 -3.98 -28.64 14.69
CA GLU A 656 -3.35 -28.03 13.53
C GLU A 656 -3.97 -26.65 13.28
N TYR A 657 -3.16 -25.71 12.84
CA TYR A 657 -3.57 -24.41 12.35
C TYR A 657 -3.03 -24.23 10.93
N ILE A 658 -3.93 -24.10 9.95
CA ILE A 658 -3.55 -23.98 8.55
C ILE A 658 -3.50 -22.51 8.15
N VAL A 659 -2.30 -22.08 7.76
CA VAL A 659 -2.06 -20.79 7.14
C VAL A 659 -2.20 -20.94 5.63
N SER A 660 -3.15 -20.19 5.08
CA SER A 660 -3.43 -20.13 3.65
C SER A 660 -3.82 -18.71 3.26
N SER A 661 -3.46 -18.35 2.03
CA SER A 661 -3.81 -17.08 1.39
C SER A 661 -5.29 -16.97 1.00
N CYS A 662 -6.04 -18.08 1.01
CA CYS A 662 -7.48 -18.10 0.79
C CYS A 662 -8.22 -18.87 1.88
N GLU A 663 -9.48 -18.49 2.15
CA GLU A 663 -10.36 -19.12 3.15
C GLU A 663 -10.54 -20.61 2.90
N LYS A 664 -10.78 -21.02 1.64
CA LYS A 664 -10.91 -22.43 1.27
C LYS A 664 -9.67 -23.23 1.68
N GLY A 665 -8.48 -22.67 1.46
CA GLY A 665 -7.23 -23.33 1.79
C GLY A 665 -6.94 -23.42 3.28
N LYS A 666 -7.70 -22.72 4.15
CA LYS A 666 -7.60 -22.89 5.60
C LYS A 666 -8.32 -24.14 6.11
N ALA A 667 -9.19 -24.75 5.31
CA ALA A 667 -9.90 -25.97 5.70
C ALA A 667 -8.92 -27.16 5.85
N HIS A 668 -9.07 -27.93 6.91
CA HIS A 668 -8.29 -29.14 7.17
C HIS A 668 -8.74 -30.29 6.26
N ASN A 669 -10.04 -30.38 6.01
CA ASN A 669 -10.62 -31.49 5.25
C ASN A 669 -11.82 -31.05 4.40
N GLN A 670 -12.30 -31.97 3.56
CA GLN A 670 -13.41 -31.73 2.66
C GLN A 670 -14.71 -31.36 3.38
N ARG A 671 -15.00 -31.94 4.56
CA ARG A 671 -16.20 -31.60 5.34
C ARG A 671 -16.16 -30.18 5.89
N GLU A 672 -15.01 -29.75 6.39
CA GLU A 672 -14.84 -28.38 6.86
C GLU A 672 -14.91 -27.38 5.70
N LEU A 673 -14.35 -27.73 4.53
CA LEU A 673 -14.55 -26.95 3.32
C LEU A 673 -16.04 -26.85 2.97
N GLU A 674 -16.78 -27.96 3.02
CA GLU A 674 -18.23 -27.99 2.77
C GLU A 674 -18.98 -27.11 3.78
N GLN A 675 -18.59 -27.10 5.06
CA GLN A 675 -19.18 -26.23 6.08
C GLN A 675 -18.86 -24.75 5.82
N ILE A 676 -17.61 -24.42 5.49
CA ILE A 676 -17.19 -23.05 5.13
C ILE A 676 -17.97 -22.59 3.91
N VAL A 677 -18.03 -23.42 2.86
CA VAL A 677 -18.77 -23.12 1.62
C VAL A 677 -20.25 -22.97 1.91
N LYS A 678 -20.86 -23.88 2.69
CA LYS A 678 -22.29 -23.85 3.02
C LYS A 678 -22.65 -22.63 3.87
N GLY A 679 -21.90 -22.32 4.93
CA GLY A 679 -22.12 -21.12 5.75
C GLY A 679 -21.91 -19.83 4.96
N THR A 680 -20.92 -19.80 4.06
CA THR A 680 -20.71 -18.68 3.13
C THR A 680 -21.86 -18.56 2.13
N GLU A 681 -22.37 -19.68 1.61
CA GLU A 681 -23.49 -19.72 0.67
C GLU A 681 -24.82 -19.34 1.33
N GLU A 682 -25.07 -19.76 2.57
CA GLU A 682 -26.26 -19.36 3.34
C GLU A 682 -26.27 -17.85 3.57
N LYS A 683 -25.15 -17.28 4.03
CA LYS A 683 -25.00 -15.82 4.16
C LYS A 683 -25.09 -15.11 2.80
N ARG A 684 -24.46 -15.64 1.75
CA ARG A 684 -24.52 -15.07 0.39
C ARG A 684 -25.91 -15.15 -0.23
N LYS A 685 -26.69 -16.20 0.06
CA LYS A 685 -28.10 -16.32 -0.36
C LYS A 685 -28.98 -15.33 0.40
N SER A 686 -28.62 -14.99 1.64
CA SER A 686 -29.36 -14.01 2.46
C SER A 686 -29.08 -12.54 2.09
N ALA A 687 -28.03 -12.26 1.30
CA ALA A 687 -27.55 -10.90 1.03
C ALA A 687 -27.22 -10.68 -0.45
N VAL A 688 -27.87 -9.70 -1.07
CA VAL A 688 -27.71 -9.39 -2.50
C VAL A 688 -26.51 -8.49 -2.75
N ASN A 689 -25.72 -8.79 -3.80
CA ASN A 689 -24.59 -7.96 -4.22
C ASN A 689 -24.82 -7.38 -5.62
N PHE A 690 -25.18 -6.08 -5.69
CA PHE A 690 -25.46 -5.38 -6.94
C PHE A 690 -24.22 -5.11 -7.79
N VAL A 691 -23.00 -5.30 -7.29
CA VAL A 691 -21.79 -5.27 -8.14
C VAL A 691 -21.83 -6.42 -9.14
N ASN A 692 -22.17 -7.62 -8.66
CA ASN A 692 -22.25 -8.81 -9.49
C ASN A 692 -23.42 -8.72 -10.48
N ILE A 693 -24.57 -8.23 -10.02
CA ILE A 693 -25.75 -8.01 -10.86
C ILE A 693 -25.44 -6.96 -11.95
N ASN A 694 -24.85 -5.82 -11.59
CA ASN A 694 -24.43 -4.81 -12.57
C ASN A 694 -23.50 -5.41 -13.63
N ASN A 695 -22.49 -6.18 -13.23
CA ASN A 695 -21.56 -6.80 -14.16
C ASN A 695 -22.24 -7.79 -15.12
N GLU A 696 -23.23 -8.55 -14.63
CA GLU A 696 -24.02 -9.46 -15.47
C GLU A 696 -24.78 -8.67 -16.54
N PHE A 697 -25.51 -7.63 -16.15
CA PHE A 697 -26.26 -6.80 -17.09
C PHE A 697 -25.34 -5.99 -18.02
N LEU A 698 -24.23 -5.42 -17.54
CA LEU A 698 -23.34 -4.60 -18.37
C LEU A 698 -22.65 -5.38 -19.49
N PHE A 699 -22.36 -6.68 -19.28
CA PHE A 699 -21.49 -7.46 -20.17
C PHE A 699 -22.18 -8.68 -20.81
N HIS A 700 -23.50 -8.82 -20.69
CA HIS A 700 -24.28 -9.81 -21.43
C HIS A 700 -24.68 -9.32 -22.83
N SER A 701 -25.14 -10.27 -23.66
CA SER A 701 -25.67 -10.04 -25.00
C SER A 701 -27.16 -9.68 -24.90
N TYR A 702 -27.57 -8.60 -25.58
CA TYR A 702 -28.97 -8.15 -25.61
C TYR A 702 -29.73 -8.72 -26.80
N SER A 703 -29.04 -9.40 -27.71
CA SER A 703 -29.62 -10.03 -28.91
C SER A 703 -30.51 -9.07 -29.72
N PRO A 704 -30.03 -7.86 -30.06
CA PRO A 704 -30.80 -6.87 -30.80
C PRO A 704 -31.10 -7.33 -32.22
N GLN A 705 -32.10 -6.70 -32.84
CA GLN A 705 -32.42 -6.96 -34.25
C GLN A 705 -31.25 -6.55 -35.16
N VAL A 706 -30.82 -7.45 -36.04
CA VAL A 706 -29.80 -7.14 -37.05
C VAL A 706 -30.37 -6.17 -38.08
N VAL A 707 -29.74 -5.01 -38.24
CA VAL A 707 -30.22 -3.91 -39.08
C VAL A 707 -29.58 -3.88 -40.47
N VAL A 708 -28.42 -4.53 -40.65
CA VAL A 708 -27.70 -4.56 -41.93
C VAL A 708 -28.30 -5.63 -42.85
N LYS A 709 -28.76 -5.22 -44.04
CA LYS A 709 -29.36 -6.11 -45.05
C LYS A 709 -28.36 -6.41 -46.18
N ALA A 710 -28.26 -7.69 -46.58
CA ALA A 710 -27.50 -8.22 -47.73
C ALA A 710 -26.03 -7.77 -47.86
N GLN A 711 -25.09 -8.72 -47.81
CA GLN A 711 -23.66 -8.41 -47.68
C GLN A 711 -22.88 -8.59 -49.00
N ARG A 712 -22.24 -7.51 -49.47
CA ARG A 712 -21.23 -7.51 -50.56
C ARG A 712 -20.14 -6.48 -50.25
N GLY A 713 -18.92 -6.68 -50.77
CA GLY A 713 -17.80 -5.74 -50.58
C GLY A 713 -17.35 -5.64 -49.10
N LYS A 714 -16.99 -4.43 -48.63
CA LYS A 714 -16.57 -4.19 -47.23
C LYS A 714 -17.57 -4.70 -46.19
N ARG A 715 -18.86 -4.75 -46.53
CA ARG A 715 -19.94 -5.23 -45.65
C ARG A 715 -19.84 -6.71 -45.30
N ALA A 716 -19.20 -7.53 -46.14
CA ALA A 716 -19.00 -8.96 -45.85
C ALA A 716 -18.07 -9.18 -44.64
N ARG A 717 -17.15 -8.23 -44.36
CA ARG A 717 -16.21 -8.32 -43.24
C ARG A 717 -16.89 -8.27 -41.88
N ILE A 718 -18.12 -7.77 -41.79
CA ILE A 718 -18.90 -7.71 -40.55
C ILE A 718 -19.04 -9.13 -39.96
N GLN A 719 -19.36 -10.13 -40.79
CA GLN A 719 -19.59 -11.51 -40.33
C GLN A 719 -18.33 -12.24 -39.86
N ASP A 720 -17.15 -11.71 -40.17
CA ASP A 720 -15.86 -12.24 -39.71
C ASP A 720 -15.31 -11.45 -38.52
N ALA A 721 -15.89 -10.28 -38.22
CA ALA A 721 -15.40 -9.37 -37.19
C ALA A 721 -15.71 -9.88 -35.78
N VAL A 722 -14.65 -10.04 -34.97
CA VAL A 722 -14.72 -10.28 -33.54
C VAL A 722 -14.31 -8.98 -32.86
N ILE A 723 -15.30 -8.26 -32.32
CA ILE A 723 -15.09 -6.95 -31.69
C ILE A 723 -14.73 -7.15 -30.22
N GLY A 724 -13.49 -6.80 -29.85
CA GLY A 724 -12.99 -6.74 -28.49
C GLY A 724 -13.26 -5.39 -27.84
N ILE A 725 -13.90 -5.38 -26.68
CA ILE A 725 -14.11 -4.17 -25.87
C ILE A 725 -13.44 -4.38 -24.50
N PRO A 726 -12.52 -3.50 -24.07
CA PRO A 726 -11.85 -3.68 -22.77
C PRO A 726 -12.80 -3.32 -21.62
N ARG A 727 -12.87 -4.17 -20.59
CA ARG A 727 -13.65 -3.92 -19.36
C ARG A 727 -12.94 -2.92 -18.46
N VAL A 728 -12.95 -1.65 -18.83
CA VAL A 728 -12.24 -0.61 -18.09
C VAL A 728 -12.98 0.72 -18.13
N LEU A 729 -12.76 1.55 -17.11
CA LEU A 729 -13.14 2.95 -17.11
C LEU A 729 -14.63 3.19 -17.45
N ASN A 730 -14.94 4.11 -18.38
CA ASN A 730 -16.30 4.47 -18.77
C ASN A 730 -17.07 3.33 -19.48
N ILE A 731 -16.39 2.25 -19.90
CA ILE A 731 -17.09 1.08 -20.45
C ILE A 731 -18.03 0.47 -19.39
N TYR A 732 -17.72 0.60 -18.10
CA TYR A 732 -18.64 0.20 -17.02
C TYR A 732 -19.93 1.03 -16.95
N SER A 733 -20.05 2.11 -17.71
CA SER A 733 -21.28 2.91 -17.82
C SER A 733 -21.95 2.79 -19.19
N THR A 734 -21.21 2.32 -20.21
CA THR A 734 -21.63 2.42 -21.61
C THR A 734 -21.57 1.11 -22.37
N ALA A 735 -21.11 0.01 -21.75
CA ALA A 735 -20.95 -1.29 -22.40
C ALA A 735 -22.22 -1.76 -23.14
N PRO A 736 -23.44 -1.68 -22.57
CA PRO A 736 -24.67 -2.06 -23.27
C PRO A 736 -24.89 -1.31 -24.59
N VAL A 737 -24.51 -0.03 -24.66
CA VAL A 737 -24.65 0.78 -25.88
C VAL A 737 -23.80 0.20 -27.00
N PHE A 738 -22.54 -0.12 -26.70
CA PHE A 738 -21.61 -0.58 -27.72
C PHE A 738 -21.79 -2.06 -28.07
N SER A 739 -22.07 -2.93 -27.10
CA SER A 739 -22.32 -4.35 -27.40
C SER A 739 -23.54 -4.51 -28.30
N ALA A 740 -24.68 -3.94 -27.92
CA ALA A 740 -25.89 -4.02 -28.72
C ALA A 740 -25.76 -3.27 -30.06
N TYR A 741 -25.00 -2.17 -30.12
CA TYR A 741 -24.69 -1.51 -31.41
C TYR A 741 -23.98 -2.48 -32.37
N PHE A 742 -22.90 -3.13 -31.95
CA PHE A 742 -22.15 -4.04 -32.82
C PHE A 742 -22.94 -5.33 -33.13
N GLU A 743 -23.67 -5.88 -32.16
CA GLU A 743 -24.57 -7.01 -32.38
C GLU A 743 -25.66 -6.67 -33.42
N ALA A 744 -26.24 -5.47 -33.35
CA ALA A 744 -27.24 -5.00 -34.32
C ALA A 744 -26.66 -4.83 -35.73
N LEU A 745 -25.36 -4.51 -35.86
CA LEU A 745 -24.70 -4.52 -37.16
C LEU A 745 -24.52 -5.94 -37.73
N GLY A 746 -24.65 -6.98 -36.91
CA GLY A 746 -24.51 -8.38 -37.31
C GLY A 746 -23.06 -8.87 -37.26
N VAL A 747 -22.21 -8.29 -36.39
CA VAL A 747 -20.83 -8.78 -36.21
C VAL A 747 -20.82 -10.23 -35.72
N LYS A 748 -19.76 -10.98 -36.02
CA LYS A 748 -19.64 -12.39 -35.60
C LYS A 748 -19.84 -12.57 -34.10
N LYS A 749 -19.15 -11.73 -33.32
CA LYS A 749 -19.16 -11.79 -31.86
C LYS A 749 -18.62 -10.49 -31.26
N VAL A 750 -19.27 -10.02 -30.20
CA VAL A 750 -18.69 -9.05 -29.28
C VAL A 750 -18.10 -9.81 -28.09
N ILE A 751 -16.85 -9.50 -27.75
CA ILE A 751 -16.14 -10.09 -26.62
C ILE A 751 -15.58 -8.99 -25.73
N PHE A 752 -15.62 -9.25 -24.43
CA PHE A 752 -15.00 -8.39 -23.44
C PHE A 752 -13.71 -9.03 -22.92
N SER A 753 -12.75 -8.19 -22.52
CA SER A 753 -11.58 -8.67 -21.77
C SER A 753 -12.01 -9.34 -20.47
N ASP A 754 -11.15 -10.17 -19.88
CA ASP A 754 -11.39 -10.71 -18.54
C ASP A 754 -11.47 -9.59 -17.47
N PHE A 755 -12.01 -9.91 -16.29
CA PHE A 755 -11.94 -9.02 -15.14
C PHE A 755 -10.49 -8.83 -14.68
N THR A 756 -10.20 -7.69 -14.05
CA THR A 756 -8.86 -7.40 -13.55
C THR A 756 -8.39 -8.48 -12.58
N SER A 757 -7.18 -8.99 -12.81
CA SER A 757 -6.52 -9.94 -11.93
C SER A 757 -5.03 -9.62 -11.82
N ARG A 758 -4.38 -10.12 -10.76
CA ARG A 758 -2.94 -9.93 -10.56
C ARG A 758 -2.13 -10.53 -11.72
N GLU A 759 -2.58 -11.66 -12.27
CA GLU A 759 -1.95 -12.31 -13.42
C GLU A 759 -2.08 -11.44 -14.68
N LEU A 760 -3.28 -10.89 -14.92
CA LEU A 760 -3.55 -10.03 -16.06
C LEU A 760 -2.69 -8.76 -16.01
N TYR A 761 -2.61 -8.11 -14.82
CA TYR A 761 -1.77 -6.93 -14.63
C TYR A 761 -0.26 -7.25 -14.76
N GLY A 762 0.19 -8.36 -14.17
CA GLY A 762 1.60 -8.76 -14.16
C GLY A 762 2.18 -8.87 -15.58
N LYS A 763 1.44 -9.43 -16.53
CA LYS A 763 1.85 -9.64 -17.93
C LYS A 763 2.16 -8.35 -18.70
N THR A 764 1.67 -7.19 -18.24
CA THR A 764 1.90 -5.92 -18.92
C THR A 764 2.43 -4.82 -18.01
N SER A 765 2.79 -5.13 -16.77
CA SER A 765 3.26 -4.15 -15.78
C SER A 765 4.48 -3.34 -16.27
N GLY A 766 5.30 -3.89 -17.17
CA GLY A 766 6.41 -3.20 -17.84
C GLY A 766 6.06 -2.48 -19.15
N ARG A 767 4.78 -2.42 -19.54
CA ARG A 767 4.25 -1.67 -20.69
C ARG A 767 3.39 -0.54 -20.13
N GLY A 768 3.85 0.71 -20.11
CA GLY A 768 2.98 1.83 -19.71
C GLY A 768 3.65 3.10 -19.24
N SER A 769 2.80 4.10 -18.99
CA SER A 769 3.13 5.40 -18.40
C SER A 769 3.10 5.31 -16.86
N ILE A 770 4.04 5.98 -16.19
CA ILE A 770 4.27 5.90 -14.74
C ILE A 770 3.15 6.63 -13.95
N ASP A 771 2.40 7.54 -14.58
CA ASP A 771 1.67 8.59 -13.85
C ASP A 771 0.13 8.55 -13.70
N PRO A 772 -0.68 7.76 -14.43
CA PRO A 772 -2.14 7.87 -14.31
C PRO A 772 -2.70 7.13 -13.08
N CYS A 773 -4.01 7.28 -12.81
CA CYS A 773 -4.69 6.53 -11.75
C CYS A 773 -4.71 5.02 -12.03
N PHE A 774 -4.83 4.20 -10.97
CA PHE A 774 -4.79 2.74 -11.08
C PHE A 774 -5.74 2.15 -12.16
N PRO A 775 -7.03 2.54 -12.24
CA PRO A 775 -7.95 2.07 -13.28
C PRO A 775 -7.52 2.37 -14.72
N SER A 776 -6.77 3.45 -14.95
CA SER A 776 -6.26 3.81 -16.27
C SER A 776 -5.03 2.97 -16.63
N LYS A 777 -4.14 2.69 -15.67
CA LYS A 777 -2.94 1.86 -15.88
C LYS A 777 -3.28 0.45 -16.37
N ILE A 778 -4.30 -0.17 -15.77
CA ILE A 778 -4.70 -1.55 -16.10
C ILE A 778 -5.26 -1.69 -17.53
N ALA A 779 -5.66 -0.59 -18.19
CA ALA A 779 -6.23 -0.65 -19.54
C ALA A 779 -5.29 -1.30 -20.57
N ILE A 780 -3.98 -1.16 -20.39
CA ILE A 780 -2.96 -1.83 -21.20
C ILE A 780 -3.08 -3.35 -21.06
N SER A 781 -3.29 -3.85 -19.84
CA SER A 781 -3.48 -5.26 -19.54
C SER A 781 -4.75 -5.83 -20.17
N HIS A 782 -5.83 -5.05 -20.18
CA HIS A 782 -7.09 -5.45 -20.82
C HIS A 782 -6.98 -5.51 -22.34
N VAL A 783 -6.28 -4.56 -22.97
CA VAL A 783 -6.00 -4.61 -24.42
C VAL A 783 -5.07 -5.77 -24.76
N HIS A 784 -4.04 -6.03 -23.96
CA HIS A 784 -3.21 -7.24 -24.10
C HIS A 784 -4.05 -8.52 -24.05
N ASN A 785 -4.96 -8.64 -23.06
CA ASN A 785 -5.86 -9.79 -22.94
C ASN A 785 -6.72 -9.97 -24.21
N LEU A 786 -7.22 -8.87 -24.79
CA LEU A 786 -8.01 -8.94 -26.03
C LEU A 786 -7.18 -9.42 -27.24
N ILE A 787 -5.93 -8.97 -27.37
CA ILE A 787 -5.05 -9.36 -28.47
C ILE A 787 -4.65 -10.84 -28.33
N TYR A 788 -4.01 -11.21 -27.22
CA TYR A 788 -3.30 -12.49 -27.13
C TYR A 788 -4.15 -13.62 -26.53
N ASN A 789 -5.07 -13.32 -25.62
CA ASN A 789 -5.89 -14.34 -24.95
C ASN A 789 -7.24 -14.54 -25.65
N LYS A 790 -7.94 -13.45 -25.98
CA LYS A 790 -9.26 -13.51 -26.61
C LYS A 790 -9.21 -13.50 -28.14
N LYS A 791 -8.08 -13.12 -28.74
CA LYS A 791 -7.85 -13.09 -30.19
C LYS A 791 -8.90 -12.27 -30.94
N ALA A 792 -9.17 -11.05 -30.47
CA ALA A 792 -10.04 -10.11 -31.15
C ALA A 792 -9.46 -9.70 -32.51
N THR A 793 -10.29 -9.54 -33.54
CA THR A 793 -9.84 -9.02 -34.85
C THR A 793 -9.92 -7.50 -34.90
N HIS A 794 -10.82 -6.91 -34.11
CA HIS A 794 -10.95 -5.47 -33.93
C HIS A 794 -11.02 -5.17 -32.44
N ILE A 795 -10.43 -4.07 -32.00
CA ILE A 795 -10.58 -3.57 -30.63
C ILE A 795 -11.28 -2.22 -30.71
N PHE A 796 -12.40 -2.08 -30.01
CA PHE A 796 -13.12 -0.83 -29.89
C PHE A 796 -12.93 -0.27 -28.48
N PHE A 797 -12.17 0.81 -28.36
CA PHE A 797 -11.90 1.48 -27.10
C PHE A 797 -12.00 3.01 -27.26
N PRO A 798 -13.20 3.59 -27.15
CA PRO A 798 -13.45 4.98 -27.49
C PRO A 798 -12.95 5.98 -26.44
N CYS A 799 -12.52 7.16 -26.91
CA CYS A 799 -12.20 8.34 -26.10
C CYS A 799 -13.49 9.11 -25.74
N ILE A 800 -14.20 8.69 -24.68
CA ILE A 800 -15.47 9.29 -24.27
C ILE A 800 -15.23 10.61 -23.51
N ARG A 801 -15.63 11.74 -24.10
CA ARG A 801 -15.48 13.08 -23.50
C ARG A 801 -16.67 13.49 -22.63
N MET A 802 -17.88 13.22 -23.09
CA MET A 802 -19.13 13.53 -22.38
C MET A 802 -19.94 12.24 -22.19
N LEU A 803 -20.53 12.09 -21.02
CA LEU A 803 -21.36 10.96 -20.63
C LEU A 803 -22.84 11.33 -20.78
N LYS A 804 -23.72 10.32 -20.84
CA LYS A 804 -25.16 10.59 -20.77
C LYS A 804 -25.53 11.00 -19.35
N GLY A 805 -26.11 12.19 -19.20
CA GLY A 805 -26.58 12.70 -17.92
C GLY A 805 -27.69 11.86 -17.30
N GLN A 806 -27.53 11.54 -16.01
CA GLN A 806 -28.52 10.86 -15.17
C GLN A 806 -28.94 11.71 -13.96
N ILE A 807 -28.25 12.82 -13.70
CA ILE A 807 -28.59 13.81 -12.68
C ILE A 807 -29.22 15.06 -13.30
N HIS A 808 -30.08 15.75 -12.56
CA HIS A 808 -30.71 16.99 -13.03
C HIS A 808 -29.76 18.16 -12.77
N THR A 809 -29.30 18.83 -13.84
CA THR A 809 -28.35 19.95 -13.76
C THR A 809 -28.45 20.82 -15.02
N ARG A 810 -28.00 22.07 -14.93
CA ARG A 810 -27.82 22.99 -16.06
C ARG A 810 -26.40 22.94 -16.65
N GLU A 811 -25.52 22.16 -16.04
CA GLU A 811 -24.12 21.97 -16.44
C GLU A 811 -23.95 20.74 -17.34
N TYR A 812 -22.83 20.69 -18.07
CA TYR A 812 -22.46 19.54 -18.91
C TYR A 812 -22.01 18.30 -18.13
N HIS A 813 -22.09 17.13 -18.77
CA HIS A 813 -21.80 15.82 -18.16
C HIS A 813 -20.39 15.29 -18.53
N TRP A 814 -19.33 16.00 -18.13
CA TRP A 814 -17.96 15.65 -18.53
C TRP A 814 -17.44 14.33 -17.92
N ALA A 815 -16.74 13.56 -18.74
CA ALA A 815 -15.89 12.47 -18.30
C ALA A 815 -14.58 13.00 -17.69
N CYS A 816 -13.91 12.17 -16.89
CA CYS A 816 -12.56 12.48 -16.41
C CYS A 816 -11.58 12.57 -17.60
N PRO A 817 -10.77 13.64 -17.74
CA PRO A 817 -9.83 13.79 -18.86
C PRO A 817 -8.80 12.65 -18.95
N VAL A 818 -8.31 12.14 -17.81
CA VAL A 818 -7.39 10.99 -17.77
C VAL A 818 -8.08 9.75 -18.34
N VAL A 819 -9.33 9.53 -17.96
CA VAL A 819 -10.13 8.40 -18.45
C VAL A 819 -10.40 8.52 -19.94
N ALA A 820 -10.81 9.71 -20.39
CA ALA A 820 -11.12 9.98 -21.79
C ALA A 820 -9.91 9.80 -22.71
N ALA A 821 -8.70 10.16 -22.26
CA ALA A 821 -7.47 10.05 -23.05
C ALA A 821 -6.76 8.69 -22.95
N THR A 822 -7.19 7.80 -22.04
CA THR A 822 -6.53 6.50 -21.82
C THR A 822 -6.40 5.64 -23.10
N PRO A 823 -7.39 5.57 -24.02
CA PRO A 823 -7.25 4.76 -25.24
C PRO A 823 -6.02 5.11 -26.09
N GLU A 824 -5.73 6.39 -26.28
CA GLU A 824 -4.57 6.87 -27.04
C GLU A 824 -3.24 6.54 -26.32
N VAL A 825 -3.22 6.63 -24.98
CA VAL A 825 -2.05 6.20 -24.18
C VAL A 825 -1.80 4.70 -24.34
N VAL A 826 -2.86 3.89 -24.34
CA VAL A 826 -2.75 2.45 -24.55
C VAL A 826 -2.25 2.16 -25.97
N LYS A 827 -2.79 2.80 -26.98
CA LYS A 827 -2.35 2.66 -28.37
C LYS A 827 -0.87 2.98 -28.55
N ALA A 828 -0.39 4.06 -27.92
CA ALA A 828 1.03 4.40 -27.91
C ALA A 828 1.90 3.29 -27.27
N ALA A 829 1.44 2.70 -26.16
CA ALA A 829 2.17 1.62 -25.49
C ALA A 829 2.33 0.34 -26.34
N PHE A 830 1.41 0.08 -27.27
CA PHE A 830 1.46 -1.05 -28.20
C PHE A 830 2.10 -0.72 -29.56
N THR A 831 2.59 0.50 -29.75
CA THR A 831 3.20 0.96 -31.03
C THR A 831 4.62 1.51 -30.86
N VAL A 832 5.11 1.67 -29.62
CA VAL A 832 6.41 2.30 -29.30
C VAL A 832 7.63 1.56 -29.86
N GLU A 833 7.73 0.23 -29.72
CA GLU A 833 8.84 -0.56 -30.28
C GLU A 833 8.49 -1.17 -31.64
N LYS A 834 7.28 -1.72 -31.73
CA LYS A 834 6.70 -2.38 -32.91
C LYS A 834 5.21 -2.10 -32.89
N ASP A 835 4.59 -2.05 -34.07
CA ASP A 835 3.14 -1.97 -34.21
C ASP A 835 2.52 -3.36 -33.92
N GLU A 836 2.25 -3.64 -32.65
CA GLU A 836 1.68 -4.92 -32.20
C GLU A 836 0.28 -5.17 -32.78
N PHE A 837 -0.49 -4.11 -33.03
CA PHE A 837 -1.80 -4.25 -33.68
C PHE A 837 -1.64 -4.79 -35.10
N ARG A 838 -0.73 -4.22 -35.88
CA ARG A 838 -0.43 -4.71 -37.23
C ARG A 838 0.13 -6.12 -37.24
N LEU A 839 1.06 -6.44 -36.32
CA LEU A 839 1.66 -7.77 -36.21
C LEU A 839 0.62 -8.86 -35.91
N ASN A 840 -0.37 -8.54 -35.08
CA ASN A 840 -1.45 -9.46 -34.72
C ASN A 840 -2.69 -9.34 -35.62
N GLN A 841 -2.63 -8.55 -36.71
CA GLN A 841 -3.74 -8.29 -37.63
C GLN A 841 -5.00 -7.76 -36.92
N VAL A 842 -4.81 -6.92 -35.89
CA VAL A 842 -5.87 -6.30 -35.11
C VAL A 842 -6.07 -4.86 -35.56
N ILE A 843 -7.33 -4.45 -35.76
CA ILE A 843 -7.69 -3.06 -36.03
C ILE A 843 -8.11 -2.40 -34.72
N PHE A 844 -7.34 -1.40 -34.26
CA PHE A 844 -7.65 -0.64 -33.04
C PHE A 844 -8.46 0.62 -33.38
N MET A 845 -9.67 0.74 -32.82
CA MET A 845 -10.62 1.83 -33.05
C MET A 845 -10.86 2.60 -31.76
N ASP A 846 -10.45 3.86 -31.73
CA ASP A 846 -10.51 4.76 -30.58
C ASP A 846 -11.16 6.12 -30.89
N PRO A 847 -12.40 6.14 -31.42
CA PRO A 847 -13.05 7.40 -31.75
C PRO A 847 -13.23 8.29 -30.53
N VAL A 848 -13.17 9.60 -30.74
CA VAL A 848 -13.61 10.59 -29.75
C VAL A 848 -15.13 10.66 -29.78
N LEU A 849 -15.77 10.37 -28.65
CA LEU A 849 -17.22 10.27 -28.54
C LEU A 849 -17.83 11.27 -27.57
N ASP A 850 -18.98 11.79 -27.96
CA ASP A 850 -19.91 12.59 -27.18
C ASP A 850 -21.21 11.80 -26.99
N LEU A 851 -21.50 11.34 -25.77
CA LEU A 851 -22.70 10.54 -25.48
C LEU A 851 -23.89 11.39 -25.02
N GLU A 852 -23.70 12.70 -24.85
CA GLU A 852 -24.74 13.62 -24.40
C GLU A 852 -25.64 14.00 -25.58
N GLU A 853 -25.01 14.42 -26.68
CA GLU A 853 -25.64 14.90 -27.91
C GLU A 853 -25.79 13.81 -28.98
N ALA A 854 -27.01 13.31 -29.16
CA ALA A 854 -27.30 12.16 -30.03
C ALA A 854 -26.88 12.36 -31.50
N ASP A 855 -27.05 13.57 -32.03
CA ASP A 855 -26.69 13.90 -33.41
C ASP A 855 -25.17 13.94 -33.64
N ILE A 856 -24.41 14.34 -32.60
CA ILE A 856 -22.94 14.36 -32.65
C ILE A 856 -22.42 12.93 -32.57
N LEU A 857 -22.96 12.13 -31.64
CA LEU A 857 -22.63 10.71 -31.50
C LEU A 857 -22.84 9.95 -32.80
N GLU A 858 -24.00 10.16 -33.44
CA GLU A 858 -24.37 9.51 -34.71
C GLU A 858 -23.30 9.77 -35.78
N ARG A 859 -22.90 11.02 -35.96
CA ARG A 859 -21.88 11.42 -36.95
C ARG A 859 -20.51 10.84 -36.62
N GLN A 860 -20.10 10.88 -35.35
CA GLN A 860 -18.81 10.35 -34.90
C GLN A 860 -18.73 8.83 -35.14
N MET A 861 -19.74 8.09 -34.69
CA MET A 861 -19.83 6.64 -34.92
C MET A 861 -19.92 6.31 -36.41
N TYR A 862 -20.74 7.03 -37.17
CA TYR A 862 -20.85 6.81 -38.61
C TYR A 862 -19.50 6.96 -39.33
N SER A 863 -18.72 7.98 -38.97
CA SER A 863 -17.44 8.27 -39.63
C SER A 863 -16.44 7.10 -39.51
N VAL A 864 -16.36 6.49 -38.32
CA VAL A 864 -15.42 5.39 -38.04
C VAL A 864 -15.94 4.07 -38.58
N ILE A 865 -17.20 3.76 -38.30
CA ILE A 865 -17.77 2.45 -38.62
C ILE A 865 -18.02 2.28 -40.13
N ARG A 866 -18.38 3.37 -40.84
CA ARG A 866 -18.47 3.34 -42.31
C ARG A 866 -17.11 3.05 -42.96
N ALA A 867 -16.03 3.61 -42.43
CA ALA A 867 -14.69 3.44 -43.00
C ALA A 867 -14.30 1.95 -43.03
N GLU A 868 -14.63 1.23 -41.95
CA GLU A 868 -14.35 -0.20 -41.81
C GLU A 868 -15.38 -1.09 -42.52
N PHE A 869 -16.66 -0.93 -42.19
CA PHE A 869 -17.71 -1.89 -42.60
C PHE A 869 -18.61 -1.42 -43.75
N GLY A 870 -18.52 -0.17 -44.19
CA GLY A 870 -19.30 0.34 -45.32
C GLY A 870 -20.81 0.43 -45.07
N ILE A 871 -21.22 0.65 -43.81
CA ILE A 871 -22.61 0.82 -43.41
C ILE A 871 -23.22 2.13 -43.94
N SER A 872 -24.54 2.14 -44.11
CA SER A 872 -25.31 3.35 -44.41
C SER A 872 -25.59 4.15 -43.14
N ARG A 873 -25.96 5.42 -43.30
CA ARG A 873 -26.29 6.29 -42.17
C ARG A 873 -27.56 5.83 -41.43
N SER A 874 -28.54 5.25 -42.14
CA SER A 874 -29.74 4.67 -41.50
C SER A 874 -29.37 3.46 -40.65
N GLU A 875 -28.58 2.52 -41.20
CA GLU A 875 -28.13 1.34 -40.45
C GLU A 875 -27.35 1.75 -39.18
N ASN A 876 -26.49 2.78 -39.26
CA ASN A 876 -25.80 3.35 -38.10
C ASN A 876 -26.78 3.87 -37.03
N ARG A 877 -27.77 4.66 -37.44
CA ARG A 877 -28.76 5.23 -36.53
C ARG A 877 -29.63 4.15 -35.87
N ASP A 878 -30.06 3.16 -36.64
CA ASP A 878 -30.90 2.07 -36.16
C ASP A 878 -30.11 1.19 -35.17
N ALA A 879 -28.82 0.92 -35.43
CA ALA A 879 -27.93 0.23 -34.49
C ALA A 879 -27.68 1.05 -33.21
N LEU A 880 -27.51 2.37 -33.30
CA LEU A 880 -27.38 3.23 -32.12
C LEU A 880 -28.65 3.25 -31.27
N PHE A 881 -29.81 3.22 -31.92
CA PHE A 881 -31.09 3.13 -31.21
C PHE A 881 -31.17 1.83 -30.38
N GLN A 882 -30.78 0.69 -30.96
CA GLN A 882 -30.69 -0.59 -30.24
C GLN A 882 -29.71 -0.51 -29.06
N GLY A 883 -28.55 0.12 -29.26
CA GLY A 883 -27.58 0.39 -28.20
C GLY A 883 -28.16 1.14 -27.00
N TRP A 884 -28.86 2.25 -27.26
CA TRP A 884 -29.47 3.04 -26.20
C TRP A 884 -30.62 2.31 -25.50
N GLU A 885 -31.38 1.49 -26.22
CA GLU A 885 -32.45 0.69 -25.62
C GLU A 885 -31.90 -0.39 -24.68
N ALA A 886 -30.81 -1.04 -25.07
CA ALA A 886 -30.09 -1.99 -24.21
C ALA A 886 -29.62 -1.34 -22.90
N LEU A 887 -29.05 -0.13 -22.97
CA LEU A 887 -28.66 0.61 -21.76
C LEU A 887 -29.87 0.95 -20.89
N ARG A 888 -30.96 1.48 -21.46
CA ARG A 888 -32.18 1.83 -20.73
C ARG A 888 -32.83 0.62 -20.05
N SER A 889 -32.95 -0.51 -20.75
CA SER A 889 -33.54 -1.72 -20.19
C SER A 889 -32.71 -2.25 -19.02
N SER A 890 -31.38 -2.25 -19.17
CA SER A 890 -30.46 -2.69 -18.12
C SER A 890 -30.56 -1.85 -16.85
N GLN A 891 -30.57 -0.52 -16.99
CA GLN A 891 -30.68 0.39 -15.86
C GLN A 891 -32.02 0.22 -15.15
N ARG A 892 -33.11 0.05 -15.92
CA ARG A 892 -34.45 -0.16 -15.37
C ARG A 892 -34.55 -1.46 -14.56
N GLU A 893 -34.06 -2.58 -15.10
CA GLU A 893 -34.09 -3.90 -14.43
C GLU A 893 -33.26 -3.90 -13.14
N ILE A 894 -32.04 -3.36 -13.19
CA ILE A 894 -31.16 -3.27 -12.01
C ILE A 894 -31.81 -2.39 -10.93
N GLN A 895 -32.33 -1.21 -11.29
CA GLN A 895 -32.93 -0.28 -10.33
C GLN A 895 -34.22 -0.81 -9.72
N LYS A 896 -35.06 -1.48 -10.52
CA LYS A 896 -36.26 -2.14 -10.02
C LYS A 896 -35.93 -3.20 -8.97
N ARG A 897 -34.96 -4.07 -9.28
CA ARG A 897 -34.51 -5.10 -8.33
C ARG A 897 -33.90 -4.49 -7.07
N ALA A 898 -33.18 -3.38 -7.18
CA ALA A 898 -32.66 -2.66 -6.03
C ALA A 898 -33.76 -2.06 -5.16
N GLU A 899 -34.79 -1.48 -5.76
CA GLU A 899 -35.97 -0.97 -5.03
C GLU A 899 -36.66 -2.08 -4.23
N GLU A 900 -36.87 -3.25 -4.84
CA GLU A 900 -37.45 -4.42 -4.16
C GLU A 900 -36.63 -4.83 -2.92
N VAL A 901 -35.31 -4.94 -3.06
CA VAL A 901 -34.41 -5.31 -1.95
C VAL A 901 -34.35 -4.22 -0.87
N LEU A 902 -34.40 -2.94 -1.24
CA LEU A 902 -34.43 -1.83 -0.28
C LEU A 902 -35.70 -1.87 0.58
N LEU A 903 -36.85 -2.16 -0.03
CA LEU A 903 -38.13 -2.28 0.69
C LEU A 903 -38.15 -3.50 1.62
N GLU A 904 -37.57 -4.64 1.21
CA GLU A 904 -37.38 -5.81 2.08
C GLU A 904 -36.46 -5.49 3.27
N LEU A 905 -35.40 -4.74 3.01
CA LEU A 905 -34.42 -4.35 4.01
C LEU A 905 -35.02 -3.45 5.10
N GLU A 906 -35.93 -2.53 4.72
CA GLU A 906 -36.72 -1.75 5.69
C GLU A 906 -37.62 -2.64 6.56
N LYS A 907 -38.24 -3.66 5.97
CA LYS A 907 -39.15 -4.58 6.66
C LYS A 907 -38.42 -5.45 7.67
N ASP A 908 -37.24 -5.96 7.32
CA ASP A 908 -36.47 -6.88 8.15
C ASP A 908 -35.59 -6.17 9.20
N GLY A 909 -35.49 -4.84 9.15
CA GLY A 909 -34.60 -4.06 10.02
C GLY A 909 -33.12 -4.37 9.81
N ARG A 910 -32.74 -4.89 8.64
CA ARG A 910 -31.36 -5.24 8.30
C ARG A 910 -30.60 -4.03 7.78
N ILE A 911 -29.27 -4.07 7.82
CA ILE A 911 -28.41 -3.00 7.30
C ILE A 911 -27.99 -3.31 5.85
N GLY A 912 -28.07 -2.30 4.99
CA GLY A 912 -27.53 -2.30 3.63
C GLY A 912 -26.37 -1.33 3.48
N ILE A 913 -25.44 -1.65 2.58
CA ILE A 913 -24.26 -0.82 2.30
C ILE A 913 -24.37 -0.23 0.91
N VAL A 914 -24.40 1.10 0.82
CA VAL A 914 -24.27 1.85 -0.43
C VAL A 914 -22.79 2.07 -0.73
N PHE A 915 -22.34 1.47 -1.82
CA PHE A 915 -21.00 1.61 -2.36
C PHE A 915 -20.88 2.91 -3.17
N LEU A 916 -20.21 3.91 -2.61
CA LEU A 916 -19.92 5.19 -3.25
C LEU A 916 -18.62 5.10 -4.07
N GLY A 917 -18.64 4.28 -5.12
CA GLY A 917 -17.54 4.14 -6.07
C GLY A 917 -17.84 4.77 -7.42
N ARG A 918 -16.79 4.97 -8.23
CA ARG A 918 -16.95 5.18 -9.69
C ARG A 918 -17.39 3.88 -10.37
N PRO A 919 -18.05 3.95 -11.56
CA PRO A 919 -18.57 2.76 -12.25
C PRO A 919 -17.56 1.64 -12.47
N TYR A 920 -16.31 2.00 -12.78
CA TYR A 920 -15.24 1.02 -13.02
C TYR A 920 -14.83 0.23 -11.77
N HIS A 921 -15.16 0.69 -10.56
CA HIS A 921 -14.91 -0.11 -9.35
C HIS A 921 -15.88 -1.29 -9.20
N ASN A 922 -16.83 -1.46 -10.13
CA ASN A 922 -17.55 -2.74 -10.27
C ASN A 922 -16.62 -3.88 -10.72
N ASP A 923 -15.40 -3.59 -11.21
CA ASP A 923 -14.36 -4.61 -11.40
C ASP A 923 -13.87 -5.17 -10.04
N PRO A 924 -13.98 -6.49 -9.79
CA PRO A 924 -13.55 -7.12 -8.54
C PRO A 924 -12.02 -7.05 -8.28
N GLY A 925 -11.22 -6.88 -9.33
CA GLY A 925 -9.79 -6.65 -9.21
C GLY A 925 -9.46 -5.20 -8.84
N ILE A 926 -10.28 -4.23 -9.24
CA ILE A 926 -10.09 -2.81 -8.87
C ILE A 926 -10.59 -2.52 -7.45
N ASN A 927 -11.75 -3.07 -7.06
CA ASN A 927 -12.26 -2.93 -5.69
C ASN A 927 -11.61 -3.89 -4.67
N HIS A 928 -10.59 -4.64 -5.08
CA HIS A 928 -9.87 -5.65 -4.29
C HIS A 928 -10.73 -6.74 -3.64
N GLY A 929 -11.98 -6.92 -4.08
CA GLY A 929 -12.94 -7.85 -3.49
C GLY A 929 -13.48 -7.41 -2.13
N ILE A 930 -13.32 -6.13 -1.75
CA ILE A 930 -13.83 -5.57 -0.49
C ILE A 930 -15.34 -5.79 -0.37
N LEU A 931 -16.06 -5.51 -1.46
CA LEU A 931 -17.52 -5.60 -1.52
C LEU A 931 -18.02 -7.04 -1.41
N ASP A 932 -17.28 -8.00 -1.98
CA ASP A 932 -17.59 -9.42 -1.81
C ASP A 932 -17.35 -9.89 -0.38
N GLN A 933 -16.33 -9.38 0.32
CA GLN A 933 -16.08 -9.74 1.72
C GLN A 933 -17.18 -9.20 2.64
N LEU A 934 -17.63 -7.96 2.44
CA LEU A 934 -18.76 -7.40 3.19
C LEU A 934 -20.07 -8.14 2.89
N ASN A 935 -20.30 -8.52 1.63
CA ASN A 935 -21.47 -9.33 1.27
C ASN A 935 -21.45 -10.71 1.96
N ARG A 936 -20.28 -11.34 2.12
CA ARG A 936 -20.13 -12.59 2.88
C ARG A 936 -20.41 -12.44 4.38
N CYS A 937 -20.29 -11.23 4.92
CA CYS A 937 -20.69 -10.94 6.31
C CYS A 937 -22.22 -10.92 6.48
N GLY A 938 -22.98 -10.82 5.38
CA GLY A 938 -24.45 -10.82 5.38
C GLY A 938 -25.08 -9.48 4.97
N TYR A 939 -24.28 -8.51 4.51
CA TYR A 939 -24.77 -7.19 4.12
C TYR A 939 -25.18 -7.14 2.63
N HIS A 940 -26.33 -6.51 2.36
CA HIS A 940 -26.72 -6.17 1.00
C HIS A 940 -25.80 -5.05 0.47
N ILE A 941 -25.25 -5.20 -0.73
CA ILE A 941 -24.35 -4.21 -1.34
C ILE A 941 -25.05 -3.55 -2.53
N PHE A 942 -25.27 -2.25 -2.45
CA PHE A 942 -25.84 -1.42 -3.52
C PHE A 942 -24.75 -0.58 -4.19
N THR A 943 -24.78 -0.47 -5.50
CA THR A 943 -23.92 0.44 -6.28
C THR A 943 -24.66 1.74 -6.58
N VAL A 944 -23.93 2.81 -6.90
CA VAL A 944 -24.52 4.10 -7.34
C VAL A 944 -25.46 3.91 -8.53
N GLU A 945 -25.11 3.04 -9.47
CA GLU A 945 -25.93 2.76 -10.66
C GLU A 945 -27.22 2.02 -10.30
N SER A 946 -27.17 1.15 -9.28
CA SER A 946 -28.33 0.36 -8.86
C SER A 946 -29.37 1.15 -8.08
N LEU A 947 -29.03 2.30 -7.49
CA LEU A 947 -30.00 3.07 -6.72
C LEU A 947 -31.16 3.56 -7.61
N PRO A 948 -32.42 3.44 -7.15
CA PRO A 948 -33.60 3.88 -7.91
C PRO A 948 -33.56 5.37 -8.21
N LYS A 949 -33.70 5.72 -9.50
CA LYS A 949 -33.70 7.13 -9.98
C LYS A 949 -35.10 7.61 -10.37
N SER A 950 -36.12 6.83 -10.09
CA SER A 950 -37.53 7.14 -10.29
C SER A 950 -38.38 6.29 -9.36
N GLY A 951 -39.64 6.65 -9.15
CA GLY A 951 -40.61 5.85 -8.42
C GLY A 951 -40.82 6.32 -6.97
N PHE A 952 -41.71 5.60 -6.28
CA PHE A 952 -42.24 5.98 -4.97
C PHE A 952 -41.14 6.12 -3.91
N LEU A 953 -40.15 5.20 -3.89
CA LEU A 953 -39.09 5.26 -2.89
C LEU A 953 -38.28 6.55 -2.99
N LEU A 954 -37.93 6.97 -4.21
CA LEU A 954 -37.18 8.20 -4.43
C LEU A 954 -37.96 9.44 -4.00
N GLU A 955 -39.24 9.52 -4.41
CA GLU A 955 -40.12 10.63 -4.05
C GLU A 955 -40.27 10.76 -2.53
N ARG A 956 -40.51 9.63 -1.83
CA ARG A 956 -40.63 9.57 -0.37
C ARG A 956 -39.36 10.03 0.34
N LEU A 957 -38.18 9.63 -0.15
CA LEU A 957 -36.90 9.96 0.50
C LEU A 957 -36.54 11.45 0.37
N PHE A 958 -36.94 12.11 -0.73
CA PHE A 958 -36.58 13.50 -1.03
C PHE A 958 -37.73 14.51 -0.84
N GLU A 959 -38.92 14.06 -0.42
CA GLU A 959 -40.11 14.90 -0.21
C GLU A 959 -39.81 16.15 0.62
N LYS A 960 -39.12 15.98 1.76
CA LYS A 960 -38.77 17.10 2.65
C LYS A 960 -37.87 18.12 1.97
N ASP A 961 -36.95 17.70 1.10
CA ASP A 961 -36.04 18.63 0.44
C ASP A 961 -36.77 19.49 -0.59
N ILE A 962 -37.71 18.89 -1.32
CA ILE A 962 -38.54 19.58 -2.30
C ILE A 962 -39.47 20.57 -1.61
N VAL A 963 -40.15 20.14 -0.54
CA VAL A 963 -41.06 20.99 0.24
C VAL A 963 -40.31 22.17 0.86
N ASN A 964 -39.09 21.94 1.37
CA ASN A 964 -38.25 22.99 1.95
C ASN A 964 -37.48 23.80 0.90
N ARG A 965 -37.66 23.53 -0.41
CA ARG A 965 -36.97 24.19 -1.52
C ARG A 965 -35.44 24.14 -1.43
N LEU A 966 -34.92 23.05 -0.86
CA LEU A 966 -33.48 22.76 -0.89
C LEU A 966 -33.05 22.32 -2.29
N VAL A 967 -33.93 21.59 -2.99
CA VAL A 967 -33.80 21.21 -4.40
C VAL A 967 -35.15 21.33 -5.10
N GLU A 968 -35.15 21.51 -6.41
CA GLU A 968 -36.34 21.49 -7.28
C GLU A 968 -36.67 20.05 -7.74
N HIS A 969 -35.67 19.17 -7.81
CA HIS A 969 -35.84 17.78 -8.25
C HIS A 969 -34.98 16.78 -7.42
N PRO A 970 -35.45 15.54 -7.12
CA PRO A 970 -34.71 14.55 -6.31
C PRO A 970 -33.30 14.17 -6.83
N LEU A 971 -33.06 14.37 -8.13
CA LEU A 971 -31.79 14.05 -8.80
C LEU A 971 -30.83 15.25 -8.87
N GLU A 972 -31.07 16.30 -8.10
CA GLU A 972 -30.19 17.47 -7.99
C GLU A 972 -29.21 17.37 -6.82
N VAL A 973 -28.06 18.01 -6.99
CA VAL A 973 -26.98 18.07 -5.99
C VAL A 973 -26.46 19.49 -5.75
N HIS A 974 -27.08 20.52 -6.35
CA HIS A 974 -26.55 21.89 -6.32
C HIS A 974 -26.55 22.52 -4.91
N ASP A 975 -27.38 21.99 -4.01
CA ASP A 975 -27.48 22.33 -2.60
C ASP A 975 -26.20 22.02 -1.81
N VAL A 976 -25.47 20.97 -2.21
CA VAL A 976 -24.22 20.54 -1.56
C VAL A 976 -23.01 20.63 -2.50
N TRP A 977 -23.23 20.74 -3.80
CA TRP A 977 -22.21 20.79 -4.83
C TRP A 977 -22.61 21.75 -5.96
N SER A 978 -22.21 23.01 -5.81
CA SER A 978 -22.65 24.11 -6.67
C SER A 978 -22.25 24.00 -8.15
N ARG A 979 -21.24 23.19 -8.50
CA ARG A 979 -20.71 23.06 -9.86
C ARG A 979 -20.55 21.59 -10.32
N PRO A 980 -21.65 20.89 -10.62
CA PRO A 980 -21.67 19.47 -11.00
C PRO A 980 -21.21 19.18 -12.44
N PHE A 981 -20.01 19.61 -12.84
CA PHE A 981 -19.49 19.43 -14.21
C PHE A 981 -19.16 17.99 -14.62
N SER A 982 -19.11 17.03 -13.69
CA SER A 982 -18.69 15.67 -13.99
C SER A 982 -19.76 14.68 -13.56
N GLU A 983 -20.27 13.90 -14.51
CA GLU A 983 -21.40 13.00 -14.29
C GLU A 983 -21.16 11.99 -13.15
N ASN A 984 -20.06 11.26 -13.21
CA ASN A 984 -19.71 10.27 -12.19
C ASN A 984 -19.48 10.89 -10.80
N THR A 985 -19.04 12.15 -10.77
CA THR A 985 -18.83 12.89 -9.52
C THR A 985 -20.19 13.26 -8.92
N SER A 986 -21.08 13.83 -9.74
CA SER A 986 -22.41 14.23 -9.31
C SER A 986 -23.28 13.05 -8.88
N LEU A 987 -23.21 11.92 -9.60
CA LEU A 987 -23.89 10.68 -9.21
C LEU A 987 -23.43 10.14 -7.85
N LYS A 988 -22.13 10.22 -7.56
CA LYS A 988 -21.58 9.80 -6.27
C LYS A 988 -22.10 10.68 -5.11
N ILE A 989 -22.17 12.00 -5.32
CA ILE A 989 -22.75 12.94 -4.34
C ILE A 989 -24.25 12.68 -4.17
N TRP A 990 -24.99 12.49 -5.26
CA TRP A 990 -26.41 12.15 -5.21
C TRP A 990 -26.66 10.84 -4.45
N ALA A 991 -25.85 9.81 -4.66
CA ALA A 991 -25.95 8.55 -3.93
C ALA A 991 -25.66 8.72 -2.43
N ALA A 992 -24.75 9.61 -2.04
CA ALA A 992 -24.55 9.97 -0.64
C ALA A 992 -25.81 10.62 -0.04
N LYS A 993 -26.44 11.56 -0.77
CA LYS A 993 -27.72 12.16 -0.37
C LYS A 993 -28.82 11.11 -0.22
N PHE A 994 -28.92 10.16 -1.15
CA PHE A 994 -29.87 9.06 -1.09
C PHE A 994 -29.65 8.19 0.16
N ALA A 995 -28.40 7.78 0.42
CA ALA A 995 -28.05 6.91 1.53
C ALA A 995 -28.43 7.53 2.89
N VAL A 996 -28.13 8.82 3.13
CA VAL A 996 -28.45 9.47 4.41
C VAL A 996 -29.94 9.67 4.67
N ARG A 997 -30.79 9.54 3.63
CA ARG A 997 -32.25 9.63 3.75
C ARG A 997 -32.89 8.30 4.06
N HIS A 998 -32.18 7.19 3.85
CA HIS A 998 -32.70 5.84 4.07
C HIS A 998 -32.18 5.27 5.39
N ARG A 999 -33.09 5.02 6.34
CA ARG A 999 -32.74 4.68 7.74
C ARG A 999 -31.83 3.46 7.90
N ASN A 1000 -31.96 2.49 7.00
CA ASN A 1000 -31.23 1.22 7.06
C ASN A 1000 -30.01 1.17 6.12
N LEU A 1001 -29.65 2.27 5.45
CA LEU A 1001 -28.46 2.33 4.60
C LEU A 1001 -27.31 3.01 5.33
N ILE A 1002 -26.15 2.38 5.23
CA ILE A 1002 -24.86 2.99 5.55
C ILE A 1002 -24.04 3.11 4.27
N ALA A 1003 -22.97 3.90 4.29
CA ALA A 1003 -22.16 4.10 3.10
C ALA A 1003 -20.71 3.63 3.27
N LEU A 1004 -20.18 3.11 2.17
CA LEU A 1004 -18.79 2.77 1.98
C LEU A 1004 -18.25 3.55 0.78
N ASP A 1005 -17.39 4.52 1.03
CA ASP A 1005 -16.75 5.30 -0.03
C ASP A 1005 -15.42 4.68 -0.45
N LEU A 1006 -15.27 4.44 -1.75
CA LEU A 1006 -14.06 3.88 -2.33
C LEU A 1006 -13.52 4.79 -3.42
N SER A 1007 -12.20 5.00 -3.38
CA SER A 1007 -11.49 5.81 -4.35
C SER A 1007 -10.16 5.17 -4.72
N SER A 1008 -9.80 5.25 -5.99
CA SER A 1008 -8.51 4.77 -6.50
C SER A 1008 -7.39 5.78 -6.25
N PHE A 1009 -6.16 5.30 -6.07
CA PHE A 1009 -4.97 6.14 -5.92
C PHE A 1009 -4.80 7.10 -7.12
N ARG A 1010 -4.38 8.34 -6.84
CA ARG A 1010 -4.26 9.47 -7.80
C ARG A 1010 -5.57 9.87 -8.51
N CYS A 1011 -6.74 9.59 -7.92
CA CYS A 1011 -8.01 10.08 -8.44
C CYS A 1011 -8.26 11.55 -8.02
N GLY A 1012 -7.76 12.51 -8.79
CA GLY A 1012 -7.88 13.94 -8.46
C GLY A 1012 -9.31 14.45 -8.31
N HIS A 1013 -10.27 13.90 -9.06
CA HIS A 1013 -11.67 14.29 -8.92
C HIS A 1013 -12.30 13.79 -7.60
N ASP A 1014 -11.91 12.61 -7.09
CA ASP A 1014 -12.45 12.10 -5.82
C ASP A 1014 -11.88 12.85 -4.62
N ALA A 1015 -10.60 13.24 -4.68
CA ALA A 1015 -9.94 13.99 -3.60
C ALA A 1015 -10.68 15.29 -3.23
N MET A 1016 -11.33 15.93 -4.21
CA MET A 1016 -12.14 17.14 -4.01
C MET A 1016 -13.50 16.86 -3.36
N LEU A 1017 -13.95 15.60 -3.32
CA LEU A 1017 -15.27 15.20 -2.83
C LEU A 1017 -15.27 14.71 -1.39
N TYR A 1018 -14.14 14.29 -0.85
CA TYR A 1018 -14.08 13.65 0.47
C TYR A 1018 -14.75 14.52 1.53
N SER A 1019 -14.43 15.83 1.57
CA SER A 1019 -15.04 16.74 2.53
C SER A 1019 -16.54 16.88 2.36
N VAL A 1020 -17.03 16.93 1.12
CA VAL A 1020 -18.46 17.10 0.82
C VAL A 1020 -19.24 15.87 1.24
N VAL A 1021 -18.74 14.68 0.90
CA VAL A 1021 -19.36 13.41 1.31
C VAL A 1021 -19.33 13.27 2.83
N ASP A 1022 -18.20 13.57 3.48
CA ASP A 1022 -18.09 13.56 4.94
C ASP A 1022 -19.12 14.49 5.61
N ASP A 1023 -19.28 15.70 5.09
CA ASP A 1023 -20.21 16.69 5.65
C ASP A 1023 -21.68 16.22 5.51
N ILE A 1024 -22.03 15.55 4.42
CA ILE A 1024 -23.36 14.93 4.22
C ILE A 1024 -23.66 13.88 5.30
N PHE A 1025 -22.73 12.96 5.57
CA PHE A 1025 -22.94 11.91 6.60
C PHE A 1025 -22.83 12.45 8.04
N ASN A 1026 -22.00 13.47 8.26
CA ASN A 1026 -21.80 14.04 9.59
C ASN A 1026 -23.07 14.65 10.19
N GLN A 1027 -23.95 15.21 9.37
CA GLN A 1027 -25.21 15.82 9.81
C GLN A 1027 -26.23 14.79 10.33
N CYS A 1028 -26.19 13.54 9.84
CA CYS A 1028 -27.20 12.53 10.14
C CYS A 1028 -26.76 11.49 11.20
N ASN A 1029 -25.55 11.60 11.73
CA ASN A 1029 -24.96 10.62 12.68
C ASN A 1029 -25.01 9.15 12.21
N LEU A 1030 -25.01 8.93 10.88
CA LEU A 1030 -24.97 7.61 10.27
C LEU A 1030 -23.53 7.11 10.12
N PRO A 1031 -23.25 5.81 10.30
CA PRO A 1031 -21.94 5.24 10.01
C PRO A 1031 -21.53 5.43 8.54
N TYR A 1032 -20.29 5.87 8.33
CA TYR A 1032 -19.70 6.12 7.02
C TYR A 1032 -18.24 5.66 7.05
N PHE A 1033 -17.89 4.72 6.17
CA PHE A 1033 -16.56 4.12 6.13
C PHE A 1033 -15.86 4.45 4.80
N THR A 1034 -14.52 4.52 4.84
CA THR A 1034 -13.72 4.92 3.67
C THR A 1034 -12.62 3.91 3.31
N PHE A 1035 -12.47 3.69 2.00
CA PHE A 1035 -11.39 2.96 1.34
C PHE A 1035 -10.83 3.83 0.22
N HIS A 1036 -10.13 4.89 0.61
CA HIS A 1036 -9.41 5.75 -0.34
C HIS A 1036 -8.03 5.18 -0.68
N GLU A 1037 -7.47 5.63 -1.80
CA GLU A 1037 -6.13 5.27 -2.29
C GLU A 1037 -5.94 3.79 -2.66
N ILE A 1038 -6.98 3.16 -3.20
CA ILE A 1038 -6.87 1.82 -3.76
C ILE A 1038 -5.97 1.82 -5.01
N ASP A 1039 -4.85 1.09 -4.97
CA ASP A 1039 -3.87 1.01 -6.06
C ASP A 1039 -3.63 -0.45 -6.51
N GLU A 1040 -2.71 -0.66 -7.45
CA GLU A 1040 -2.27 -1.99 -7.91
C GLU A 1040 -1.80 -2.94 -6.79
N ASN A 1041 -1.34 -2.36 -5.68
CA ASN A 1041 -0.99 -3.12 -4.49
C ASN A 1041 -2.29 -3.55 -3.77
N LYS A 1042 -2.45 -4.85 -3.57
CA LYS A 1042 -3.57 -5.44 -2.83
C LYS A 1042 -3.11 -5.86 -1.42
N PRO A 1043 -3.12 -4.96 -0.41
CA PRO A 1043 -2.71 -5.29 0.95
C PRO A 1043 -3.79 -6.12 1.66
N PHE A 1044 -3.84 -7.42 1.36
CA PHE A 1044 -4.91 -8.32 1.84
C PHE A 1044 -5.10 -8.26 3.35
N GLY A 1045 -4.00 -8.21 4.14
CA GLY A 1045 -4.07 -8.10 5.59
C GLY A 1045 -4.75 -6.81 6.07
N SER A 1046 -4.38 -5.66 5.49
CA SER A 1046 -4.99 -4.37 5.85
C SER A 1046 -6.46 -4.30 5.47
N ILE A 1047 -6.82 -4.81 4.29
CA ILE A 1047 -8.22 -4.83 3.82
C ILE A 1047 -9.08 -5.71 4.74
N LYS A 1048 -8.60 -6.92 5.06
CA LYS A 1048 -9.29 -7.85 5.97
C LYS A 1048 -9.53 -7.22 7.34
N LEU A 1049 -8.53 -6.56 7.93
CA LEU A 1049 -8.67 -5.84 9.20
C LEU A 1049 -9.75 -4.76 9.15
N ARG A 1050 -9.84 -4.02 8.03
CA ARG A 1050 -10.90 -3.00 7.87
C ARG A 1050 -12.29 -3.61 7.77
N VAL A 1051 -12.45 -4.67 6.98
CA VAL A 1051 -13.73 -5.38 6.85
C VAL A 1051 -14.17 -5.96 8.20
N GLU A 1052 -13.27 -6.60 8.96
CA GLU A 1052 -13.57 -7.11 10.30
C GLU A 1052 -13.93 -6.00 11.29
N THR A 1053 -13.30 -4.83 11.19
CA THR A 1053 -13.65 -3.66 12.02
C THR A 1053 -15.06 -3.17 11.70
N ILE A 1054 -15.39 -3.02 10.41
CA ILE A 1054 -16.72 -2.60 9.95
C ILE A 1054 -17.79 -3.59 10.41
N ASP A 1055 -17.57 -4.88 10.21
CA ASP A 1055 -18.47 -5.95 10.63
C ASP A 1055 -18.73 -5.93 12.15
N TYR A 1056 -17.68 -5.75 12.96
CA TYR A 1056 -17.81 -5.64 14.42
C TYR A 1056 -18.72 -4.47 14.83
N PHE A 1057 -18.50 -3.27 14.29
CA PHE A 1057 -19.30 -2.09 14.66
C PHE A 1057 -20.73 -2.16 14.13
N LEU A 1058 -20.92 -2.64 12.89
CA LEU A 1058 -22.26 -2.82 12.33
C LEU A 1058 -23.05 -3.90 13.08
N SER A 1059 -22.43 -5.02 13.44
CA SER A 1059 -23.06 -6.06 14.27
C SER A 1059 -23.48 -5.51 15.63
N ARG A 1060 -22.63 -4.67 16.23
CA ARG A 1060 -22.91 -4.04 17.52
C ARG A 1060 -24.05 -3.02 17.45
N LEU A 1061 -24.14 -2.25 16.37
CA LEU A 1061 -25.27 -1.34 16.14
C LEU A 1061 -26.60 -2.10 16.08
N VAL A 1062 -26.63 -3.25 15.40
CA VAL A 1062 -27.81 -4.12 15.36
C VAL A 1062 -28.15 -4.66 16.75
N GLU A 1063 -27.17 -5.13 17.54
CA GLU A 1063 -27.39 -5.58 18.91
C GLU A 1063 -27.94 -4.47 19.83
N GLU A 1064 -27.46 -3.24 19.70
CA GLU A 1064 -27.87 -2.09 20.51
C GLU A 1064 -29.26 -1.57 20.09
N GLU A 1065 -29.58 -1.52 18.80
CA GLU A 1065 -30.92 -1.15 18.31
C GLU A 1065 -31.99 -2.20 18.67
N LEU A 1066 -31.67 -3.49 18.59
CA LEU A 1066 -32.56 -4.58 19.04
C LEU A 1066 -32.86 -4.49 20.54
N LYS A 1067 -31.87 -4.13 21.36
CA LYS A 1067 -32.06 -3.89 22.81
C LYS A 1067 -32.89 -2.63 23.10
N CYS A 1068 -32.77 -1.60 22.27
CA CYS A 1068 -33.66 -0.44 22.34
C CYS A 1068 -35.11 -0.83 21.99
N HIS A 1069 -35.34 -1.68 20.99
CA HIS A 1069 -36.69 -2.18 20.66
C HIS A 1069 -37.33 -3.03 21.77
N GLU A 1070 -36.56 -3.85 22.49
CA GLU A 1070 -37.06 -4.60 23.66
C GLU A 1070 -37.35 -3.71 24.89
N ARG A 1071 -36.72 -2.53 25.00
CA ARG A 1071 -37.04 -1.55 26.04
C ARG A 1071 -38.20 -0.62 25.66
N SER A 1072 -38.34 -0.30 24.38
CA SER A 1072 -39.44 0.52 23.85
C SER A 1072 -40.76 -0.24 23.79
N SER A 1073 -40.76 -1.58 23.67
CA SER A 1073 -41.99 -2.39 23.73
C SER A 1073 -42.59 -2.50 25.15
N LEU A 1074 -41.93 -1.96 26.16
CA LEU A 1074 -42.45 -1.73 27.51
C LEU A 1074 -42.86 -0.26 27.75
N ALA A 1075 -42.76 0.59 26.73
CA ALA A 1075 -43.08 2.02 26.80
C ALA A 1075 -43.66 2.56 25.47
N VAL A 1076 -44.60 1.80 24.87
CA VAL A 1076 -45.59 2.32 23.91
C VAL A 1076 -46.97 2.15 24.52
#